data_AF-C8TDS8-F1
#
_entry.id   AF-C8TDS8-F1
#
_cell.length_a   1.000
_cell.length_b   1.000
_cell.length_c   1.000
_cell.angle_alpha   90.00
_cell.angle_beta   90.00
_cell.angle_gamma   90.00
#
_symmetry.space_group_name_H-M   'P 1'
#
loop_
_entity.id
_entity.type
_entity.pdbx_description
1 polymer ?
#
loop_
_entity_poly.entity_id
_entity_poly.type
_entity_poly.pdbx_seq_one_letter_code
_entity_poly.pdbx_strand_id
1 'polypeptide(L)'
;MASCICSACFPLLAFELKIMNISLSIDLSDGLLRSAIQEALGSESPIAQLQQLQQQQLSGAAFVANHRSIEAAINANLYLGDLKLTGLILHRVLEVIKTMHPTLYKSIEGASPGDKASLLAAAGEKFGWAVPFGRVLVKDKNGRQLWGLLLKIYDGDIDVRISLKDDGSKLDVWSEPAGAPKGAAAKTPAAARNAYLKKVANDRNSLLSVSAKMLSPIVYMHNYFSFGHFDIKPANMLFEKNHDTNIVVTDFGMVAELGQTVPFRGTVPFLAPEMEKEKEPPSPSKAETPGSMAVPRRRSSLRLRALPAHDVFALGLTLASVWFMSASSAVTFLWVDRCIRPYLLPGVRFTFDTLRSDVGPQVYTSHVRRHLSRCMSPGGKVDKLYLPSMPLLAKLKIKQMTESNHLIRISASNAFAFIAVAHALEKVRDRPPEEAQQLLRQAEGTVLLRLSLSKAGGDRIQVGTVKGKQQITDTLRALLELASWSPLREAVESVVAPVAEDAAVQLAKLPEAAAAEVTEAQDKLQQLLQWPQLQQQEGQMKDKTYADLIDAVLGVDLEGLNALTQQEITNRKLSVVNVSIAKSAQEYIQQQLDIDPYTQLIEETPAEQAVTIILKSVGIKDEGESEILTYFKERVFASYVAWASADRLVRLAVRRCASTDPAGVSVHQKYTAGEVVDAEEQQQARRCVWGQVTQITNETHYGLPWGVSAALSDFGSPEEQVSAVVRDVFTPLHMQSAWQTENALSLLQVQVARAVSRLCAVSIAVTSSEKPPAAAAATALPEAANLRSMYRTVLMEMQKDFIVPFAFGYEQERPEYTEVLFNLSLLEFKKAIIFAAAKKQLSVVAQETLQAMGTKQRSLATLSTLLPLLPESILTWQRYASDANEAQKVINETVENEIKAIKTPQPSDLVSLWISINGAFIRSPETNKQKGRPVMKEIQLQPRTTVAQFNEHFTQVLRSSSMAPGCKSYSAVLKRKEPDGKYTQVEETTQLLGGREQSDKLRLFAMPPPEGSNIRRLNNCFFWTPQFLLPEPYIVRNIISSPE
;
A
#
# COMPACT_ATOMS: atom_id res chain seq x y z
N MET A 1 9.27 -55.40 29.65
CA MET A 1 10.36 -54.56 29.08
C MET A 1 10.24 -54.59 27.56
N ALA A 2 10.53 -53.46 26.90
CA ALA A 2 10.42 -53.16 25.46
C ALA A 2 9.06 -52.64 24.94
N SER A 3 8.97 -51.30 24.81
CA SER A 3 8.05 -50.58 23.91
C SER A 3 8.45 -49.09 23.91
N CYS A 4 9.39 -48.70 23.03
CA CYS A 4 9.65 -47.29 22.68
C CYS A 4 10.50 -47.20 21.40
N ILE A 5 9.89 -47.08 20.21
CA ILE A 5 10.50 -46.67 18.92
C ILE A 5 9.35 -46.17 18.02
N CYS A 6 9.37 -45.09 17.23
CA CYS A 6 10.08 -43.81 17.19
C CYS A 6 9.40 -43.00 16.05
N SER A 7 9.01 -41.74 16.30
CA SER A 7 8.32 -40.84 15.35
C SER A 7 9.24 -40.24 14.26
N ALA A 8 10.42 -40.82 14.04
CA ALA A 8 11.45 -40.33 13.12
C ALA A 8 11.47 -41.06 11.75
N CYS A 9 10.71 -42.15 11.57
CA CYS A 9 10.77 -42.97 10.35
C CYS A 9 9.79 -42.54 9.23
N PHE A 10 8.75 -41.77 9.53
CA PHE A 10 7.73 -41.36 8.54
C PHE A 10 8.21 -40.34 7.47
N PRO A 11 9.09 -39.37 7.76
CA PRO A 11 9.61 -38.45 6.73
C PRO A 11 10.55 -39.12 5.73
N LEU A 12 11.30 -40.14 6.16
CA LEU A 12 12.25 -40.89 5.32
C LEU A 12 11.52 -41.74 4.27
N LEU A 13 10.45 -42.45 4.66
CA LEU A 13 9.66 -43.28 3.74
C LEU A 13 8.98 -42.45 2.64
N ALA A 14 8.45 -41.27 2.97
CA ALA A 14 7.84 -40.38 1.98
C ALA A 14 8.88 -39.73 1.03
N PHE A 15 10.09 -39.47 1.54
CA PHE A 15 11.22 -38.97 0.74
C PHE A 15 11.79 -40.04 -0.18
N GLU A 16 11.95 -41.27 0.31
CA GLU A 16 12.34 -42.45 -0.46
C GLU A 16 11.33 -42.76 -1.57
N LEU A 17 10.03 -42.74 -1.29
CA LEU A 17 8.98 -42.91 -2.31
C LEU A 17 9.02 -41.83 -3.40
N LYS A 18 9.39 -40.59 -3.06
CA LYS A 18 9.48 -39.49 -4.02
C LYS A 18 10.73 -39.63 -4.90
N ILE A 19 11.88 -39.97 -4.32
CA ILE A 19 13.12 -40.22 -5.05
C ILE A 19 13.00 -41.47 -5.95
N MET A 20 12.34 -42.52 -5.47
CA MET A 20 12.07 -43.72 -6.26
C MET A 20 11.20 -43.41 -7.48
N ASN A 21 10.12 -42.65 -7.31
CA ASN A 21 9.28 -42.23 -8.44
C ASN A 21 10.02 -41.36 -9.45
N ILE A 22 10.90 -40.45 -8.99
CA ILE A 22 11.74 -39.64 -9.89
C ILE A 22 12.71 -40.56 -10.65
N SER A 23 13.38 -41.49 -9.97
CA SER A 23 14.36 -42.40 -10.57
C SER A 23 13.74 -43.31 -11.64
N LEU A 24 12.49 -43.75 -11.43
CA LEU A 24 11.71 -44.52 -12.41
C LEU A 24 11.25 -43.68 -13.62
N SER A 25 11.20 -42.36 -13.50
CA SER A 25 10.80 -41.43 -14.58
C SER A 25 11.97 -40.92 -15.44
N ILE A 26 13.20 -41.25 -15.07
CA ILE A 26 14.42 -40.85 -15.81
C ILE A 26 14.52 -41.68 -17.09
N ASP A 27 14.56 -41.03 -18.24
CA ASP A 27 14.69 -41.72 -19.53
C ASP A 27 16.17 -42.05 -19.81
N LEU A 28 16.62 -43.23 -19.36
CA LEU A 28 17.97 -43.72 -19.63
C LEU A 28 18.22 -44.11 -21.10
N SER A 29 17.21 -44.00 -21.98
CA SER A 29 17.42 -44.14 -23.42
C SER A 29 17.99 -42.87 -24.06
N ASP A 30 17.79 -41.70 -23.45
CA ASP A 30 18.35 -40.41 -23.88
C ASP A 30 19.90 -40.47 -23.85
N GLY A 31 20.51 -40.34 -25.04
CA GLY A 31 21.96 -40.41 -25.23
C GLY A 31 22.72 -39.27 -24.53
N LEU A 32 22.11 -38.08 -24.45
CA LEU A 32 22.70 -36.94 -23.74
C LEU A 32 22.72 -37.17 -22.24
N LEU A 33 21.65 -37.78 -21.71
CA LEU A 33 21.56 -38.14 -20.29
C LEU A 33 22.59 -39.19 -19.90
N ARG A 34 22.76 -40.23 -20.73
CA ARG A 34 23.82 -41.23 -20.52
C ARG A 34 25.21 -40.60 -20.51
N SER A 35 25.50 -39.71 -21.47
CA SER A 35 26.77 -38.98 -21.53
C SER A 35 26.99 -38.11 -20.29
N ALA A 36 25.98 -37.37 -19.83
CA ALA A 36 26.08 -36.54 -18.63
C ALA A 36 26.29 -37.35 -17.34
N ILE A 37 25.68 -38.55 -17.26
CA ILE A 37 25.88 -39.50 -16.14
C ILE A 37 27.30 -40.07 -16.17
N GLN A 38 27.78 -40.47 -17.36
CA GLN A 38 29.14 -40.99 -17.55
C GLN A 38 30.20 -39.94 -17.19
N GLU A 39 30.02 -38.69 -17.62
CA GLU A 39 30.91 -37.56 -17.29
C GLU A 39 30.93 -37.32 -15.76
N ALA A 40 29.78 -37.41 -15.07
CA ALA A 40 29.70 -37.22 -13.61
C ALA A 40 30.30 -38.39 -12.81
N LEU A 41 30.18 -39.63 -13.30
CA LEU A 41 30.63 -40.83 -12.59
C LEU A 41 32.00 -41.33 -13.05
N GLY A 42 32.54 -40.81 -14.16
CA GLY A 42 33.79 -41.22 -14.77
C GLY A 42 33.78 -42.63 -15.39
N SER A 43 32.60 -43.25 -15.56
CA SER A 43 32.44 -44.62 -16.07
C SER A 43 31.02 -44.86 -16.61
N GLU A 44 30.88 -45.77 -17.58
CA GLU A 44 29.58 -46.23 -18.11
C GLU A 44 28.95 -47.37 -17.31
N SER A 45 29.73 -48.08 -16.49
CA SER A 45 29.27 -49.23 -15.70
C SER A 45 28.01 -48.95 -14.84
N PRO A 46 27.86 -47.77 -14.21
CA PRO A 46 26.67 -47.42 -13.44
C PRO A 46 25.37 -47.30 -14.25
N ILE A 47 25.44 -47.07 -15.56
CA ILE A 47 24.25 -46.88 -16.42
C ILE A 47 23.49 -48.21 -16.59
N ALA A 48 24.22 -49.30 -16.83
CA ALA A 48 23.64 -50.64 -16.92
C ALA A 48 22.97 -51.06 -15.60
N GLN A 49 23.59 -50.71 -14.46
CA GLN A 49 23.01 -50.92 -13.13
C GLN A 49 21.73 -50.11 -12.92
N LEU A 50 21.70 -48.84 -13.34
CA LEU A 50 20.49 -48.00 -13.25
C LEU A 50 19.34 -48.54 -14.10
N GLN A 51 19.63 -49.04 -15.31
CA GLN A 51 18.62 -49.69 -16.17
C GLN A 51 18.05 -50.96 -15.52
N GLN A 52 18.90 -51.77 -14.88
CA GLN A 52 18.47 -52.95 -14.14
C GLN A 52 17.60 -52.58 -12.93
N LEU A 53 17.95 -51.49 -12.22
CA LEU A 53 17.19 -50.98 -11.08
C LEU A 53 15.82 -50.41 -11.48
N GLN A 54 15.68 -49.82 -12.68
CA GLN A 54 14.39 -49.36 -13.20
C GLN A 54 13.42 -50.50 -13.54
N GLN A 55 13.95 -51.69 -13.86
CA GLN A 55 13.17 -52.87 -14.19
C GLN A 55 12.72 -53.67 -12.96
N GLN A 56 13.18 -53.30 -11.77
CA GLN A 56 12.91 -53.99 -10.50
C GLN A 56 12.21 -53.09 -9.49
N GLN A 57 11.46 -53.67 -8.56
CA GLN A 57 10.91 -52.92 -7.42
C GLN A 57 12.07 -52.62 -6.46
N LEU A 58 12.57 -51.38 -6.46
CA LEU A 58 13.70 -50.96 -5.64
C LEU A 58 13.42 -51.17 -4.14
N SER A 59 14.21 -52.03 -3.49
CA SER A 59 14.23 -52.15 -2.03
C SER A 59 15.09 -51.05 -1.39
N GLY A 60 14.85 -50.70 -0.13
CA GLY A 60 15.67 -49.70 0.59
C GLY A 60 17.17 -50.06 0.62
N ALA A 61 17.51 -51.36 0.71
CA ALA A 61 18.89 -51.82 0.65
C ALA A 61 19.51 -51.64 -0.74
N ALA A 62 18.77 -51.92 -1.81
CA ALA A 62 19.22 -51.70 -3.18
C ALA A 62 19.37 -50.21 -3.49
N PHE A 63 18.51 -49.35 -2.93
CA PHE A 63 18.63 -47.90 -3.01
C PHE A 63 19.91 -47.39 -2.33
N VAL A 64 20.19 -47.81 -1.09
CA VAL A 64 21.41 -47.39 -0.36
C VAL A 64 22.68 -47.86 -1.08
N ALA A 65 22.70 -49.09 -1.59
CA ALA A 65 23.84 -49.64 -2.33
C ALA A 65 24.15 -48.87 -3.62
N ASN A 66 23.12 -48.28 -4.25
CA ASN A 66 23.23 -47.60 -5.54
C ASN A 66 22.95 -46.08 -5.48
N HIS A 67 22.88 -45.51 -4.27
CA HIS A 67 22.42 -44.14 -4.08
C HIS A 67 23.22 -43.12 -4.87
N ARG A 68 24.54 -43.33 -5.05
CA ARG A 68 25.41 -42.42 -5.81
C ARG A 68 25.04 -42.38 -7.30
N SER A 69 24.78 -43.55 -7.89
CA SER A 69 24.39 -43.66 -9.29
C SER A 69 23.00 -43.05 -9.50
N ILE A 70 22.08 -43.28 -8.56
CA ILE A 70 20.73 -42.72 -8.59
C ILE A 70 20.75 -41.20 -8.44
N GLU A 71 21.51 -40.67 -7.49
CA GLU A 71 21.69 -39.23 -7.27
C GLU A 71 22.33 -38.56 -8.49
N ALA A 72 23.36 -39.17 -9.09
CA ALA A 72 23.98 -38.67 -10.31
C ALA A 72 23.01 -38.66 -11.50
N ALA A 73 22.17 -39.69 -11.66
CA ALA A 73 21.14 -39.72 -12.69
C ALA A 73 20.09 -38.63 -12.50
N ILE A 74 19.64 -38.39 -11.26
CA ILE A 74 18.70 -37.32 -10.93
C ILE A 74 19.32 -35.95 -11.25
N ASN A 75 20.55 -35.70 -10.81
CA ASN A 75 21.24 -34.44 -11.03
C ASN A 75 21.51 -34.19 -12.53
N ALA A 76 21.92 -35.21 -13.28
CA ALA A 76 22.12 -35.13 -14.72
C ALA A 76 20.80 -34.87 -15.47
N ASN A 77 19.70 -35.48 -15.02
CA ASN A 77 18.37 -35.25 -15.59
C ASN A 77 17.85 -33.83 -15.33
N LEU A 78 18.05 -33.29 -14.13
CA LEU A 78 17.73 -31.90 -13.80
C LEU A 78 18.57 -30.92 -14.63
N TYR A 79 19.89 -31.15 -14.70
CA TYR A 79 20.81 -30.37 -15.52
C TYR A 79 20.41 -30.34 -16.99
N LEU A 80 20.06 -31.50 -17.56
CA LEU A 80 19.60 -31.57 -18.95
C LEU A 80 18.25 -30.92 -19.17
N GLY A 81 17.35 -30.94 -18.18
CA GLY A 81 16.13 -30.16 -18.20
C GLY A 81 16.40 -28.67 -18.36
N ASP A 82 17.29 -28.12 -17.53
CA ASP A 82 17.68 -26.71 -17.57
C ASP A 82 18.41 -26.34 -18.87
N LEU A 83 19.26 -27.25 -19.38
CA LEU A 83 19.93 -27.07 -20.67
C LEU A 83 18.95 -27.07 -21.85
N LYS A 84 17.92 -27.93 -21.84
CA LYS A 84 16.90 -27.95 -22.90
C LYS A 84 16.14 -26.62 -22.95
N LEU A 85 15.81 -26.06 -21.78
CA LEU A 85 15.16 -24.75 -21.66
C LEU A 85 16.08 -23.59 -22.06
N THR A 86 17.34 -23.62 -21.64
CA THR A 86 18.36 -22.63 -22.05
C THR A 86 18.62 -22.71 -23.55
N GLY A 87 18.69 -23.93 -24.10
CA GLY A 87 18.86 -24.19 -25.53
C GLY A 87 17.72 -23.64 -26.37
N LEU A 88 16.48 -23.71 -25.88
CA LEU A 88 15.32 -23.07 -26.52
C LEU A 88 15.55 -21.56 -26.69
N ILE A 89 15.97 -20.88 -25.63
CA ILE A 89 16.24 -19.43 -25.65
C ILE A 89 17.37 -19.14 -26.64
N LEU A 90 18.49 -19.84 -26.53
CA LEU A 90 19.66 -19.63 -27.37
C LEU A 90 19.37 -19.87 -28.85
N HIS A 91 18.55 -20.88 -29.17
CA HIS A 91 18.13 -21.17 -30.54
C HIS A 91 17.23 -20.05 -31.10
N ARG A 92 16.23 -19.59 -30.33
CA ARG A 92 15.39 -18.45 -30.72
C ARG A 92 16.20 -17.17 -30.89
N VAL A 93 17.17 -16.93 -30.01
CA VAL A 93 18.12 -15.82 -30.13
C VAL A 93 18.89 -15.87 -31.43
N LEU A 94 19.42 -17.04 -31.78
CA LEU A 94 20.20 -17.23 -33.00
C LEU A 94 19.36 -16.99 -34.27
N GLU A 95 18.13 -17.51 -34.33
CA GLU A 95 17.21 -17.34 -35.46
C GLU A 95 16.84 -15.87 -35.68
N VAL A 96 16.58 -15.11 -34.61
CA VAL A 96 16.23 -13.69 -34.70
C VAL A 96 17.44 -12.82 -35.04
N ILE A 97 18.61 -13.10 -34.45
CA ILE A 97 19.84 -12.35 -34.74
C ILE A 97 20.26 -12.52 -36.21
N LYS A 98 19.97 -13.67 -36.82
CA LYS A 98 20.22 -13.92 -38.25
C LYS A 98 19.61 -12.85 -39.15
N THR A 99 18.42 -12.36 -38.81
CA THR A 99 17.71 -11.33 -39.57
C THR A 99 18.00 -9.92 -39.04
N MET A 100 17.99 -9.71 -37.73
CA MET A 100 18.11 -8.37 -37.12
C MET A 100 19.55 -7.84 -37.05
N HIS A 101 20.53 -8.74 -36.88
CA HIS A 101 21.95 -8.37 -36.77
C HIS A 101 22.86 -9.36 -37.53
N PRO A 102 22.84 -9.32 -38.89
CA PRO A 102 23.55 -10.31 -39.72
C PRO A 102 25.06 -10.40 -39.44
N THR A 103 25.69 -9.28 -39.05
CA THR A 103 27.11 -9.24 -38.68
C THR A 103 27.38 -10.00 -37.38
N LEU A 104 26.52 -9.82 -36.37
CA LEU A 104 26.62 -10.54 -35.10
C LEU A 104 26.36 -12.03 -35.31
N TYR A 105 25.37 -12.37 -36.15
CA TYR A 105 25.09 -13.76 -36.55
C TYR A 105 26.32 -14.45 -37.14
N LYS A 106 26.99 -13.82 -38.12
CA LYS A 106 28.19 -14.38 -38.77
C LYS A 106 29.32 -14.61 -37.77
N SER A 107 29.52 -13.68 -36.82
CA SER A 107 30.50 -13.86 -35.74
C SER A 107 30.17 -15.04 -34.83
N ILE A 108 28.89 -15.27 -34.51
CA ILE A 108 28.47 -16.41 -33.70
C ILE A 108 28.61 -17.72 -34.49
N GLU A 109 28.20 -17.75 -35.75
CA GLU A 109 28.23 -18.94 -36.60
C GLU A 109 29.66 -19.45 -36.80
N GLY A 110 30.59 -18.52 -37.08
CA GLY A 110 32.01 -18.80 -37.31
C GLY A 110 32.85 -19.03 -36.04
N ALA A 111 32.27 -18.89 -34.84
CA ALA A 111 32.99 -19.11 -33.58
C ALA A 111 33.21 -20.61 -33.28
N SER A 112 34.20 -20.92 -32.44
CA SER A 112 34.41 -22.30 -31.97
C SER A 112 33.21 -22.77 -31.13
N PRO A 113 32.94 -24.09 -31.02
CA PRO A 113 31.86 -24.59 -30.17
C PRO A 113 31.91 -24.11 -28.71
N GLY A 114 33.11 -23.89 -28.16
CA GLY A 114 33.30 -23.33 -26.82
C GLY A 114 32.95 -21.84 -26.72
N ASP A 115 33.23 -21.07 -27.76
CA ASP A 115 32.99 -19.61 -27.78
C ASP A 115 31.54 -19.26 -28.14
N LYS A 116 30.83 -20.13 -28.86
CA LYS A 116 29.42 -19.92 -29.26
C LYS A 116 28.50 -19.63 -28.08
N ALA A 117 28.63 -20.39 -26.99
CA ALA A 117 27.81 -20.20 -25.80
C ALA A 117 28.05 -18.84 -25.13
N SER A 118 29.32 -18.40 -25.06
CA SER A 118 29.69 -17.10 -24.51
C SER A 118 29.20 -15.94 -25.39
N LEU A 119 29.31 -16.06 -26.72
CA LEU A 119 28.82 -15.04 -27.65
C LEU A 119 27.29 -14.94 -27.65
N LEU A 120 26.58 -16.06 -27.55
CA LEU A 120 25.12 -16.06 -27.44
C LEU A 120 24.63 -15.53 -26.09
N ALA A 121 25.33 -15.83 -24.98
CA ALA A 121 25.04 -15.23 -23.69
C ALA A 121 25.26 -13.71 -23.72
N ALA A 122 26.37 -13.24 -24.30
CA ALA A 122 26.62 -11.82 -24.52
C ALA A 122 25.58 -11.15 -25.43
N ALA A 123 25.02 -11.90 -26.39
CA ALA A 123 23.90 -11.42 -27.20
C ALA A 123 22.60 -11.34 -26.39
N GLY A 124 22.32 -12.32 -25.53
CA GLY A 124 21.21 -12.29 -24.57
C GLY A 124 21.27 -11.09 -23.61
N GLU A 125 22.47 -10.73 -23.14
CA GLU A 125 22.68 -9.54 -22.30
C GLU A 125 22.25 -8.24 -23.02
N LYS A 126 22.41 -8.15 -24.35
CA LYS A 126 21.93 -6.98 -25.12
C LYS A 126 20.41 -6.83 -25.08
N PHE A 127 19.67 -7.91 -24.82
CA PHE A 127 18.22 -7.91 -24.64
C PHE A 127 17.83 -7.86 -23.15
N GLY A 128 18.80 -7.72 -22.24
CA GLY A 128 18.60 -7.64 -20.79
C GLY A 128 18.36 -8.99 -20.13
N TRP A 129 18.97 -10.06 -20.62
CA TRP A 129 18.81 -11.42 -20.08
C TRP A 129 20.12 -11.98 -19.53
N ALA A 130 20.06 -12.49 -18.30
CA ALA A 130 21.15 -13.19 -17.63
C ALA A 130 21.15 -14.69 -18.02
N VAL A 131 21.62 -14.99 -19.22
CA VAL A 131 21.68 -16.37 -19.74
C VAL A 131 23.00 -17.04 -19.31
N PRO A 132 23.00 -18.35 -18.96
CA PRO A 132 24.23 -19.09 -18.73
C PRO A 132 25.20 -19.02 -19.92
N PHE A 133 26.48 -18.76 -19.66
CA PHE A 133 27.52 -18.69 -20.70
C PHE A 133 28.40 -19.95 -20.77
N GLY A 134 28.25 -20.87 -19.83
CA GLY A 134 29.03 -22.10 -19.79
C GLY A 134 28.49 -23.13 -18.80
N ARG A 135 29.13 -24.32 -18.81
CA ARG A 135 28.89 -25.41 -17.86
C ARG A 135 30.16 -25.72 -17.09
N VAL A 136 30.01 -26.24 -15.88
CA VAL A 136 31.12 -26.70 -15.05
C VAL A 136 30.74 -28.02 -14.38
N LEU A 137 31.72 -28.88 -14.18
CA LEU A 137 31.61 -30.04 -13.32
C LEU A 137 32.50 -29.77 -12.10
N VAL A 138 31.88 -29.55 -10.94
CA VAL A 138 32.58 -29.22 -9.70
C VAL A 138 32.59 -30.39 -8.72
N LYS A 139 33.73 -30.57 -8.06
CA LYS A 139 33.90 -31.60 -7.04
C LYS A 139 33.46 -31.06 -5.67
N ASP A 140 32.48 -31.70 -5.04
CA ASP A 140 32.04 -31.38 -3.69
C ASP A 140 33.09 -31.81 -2.64
N LYS A 141 32.85 -31.45 -1.37
CA LYS A 141 33.72 -31.81 -0.22
C LYS A 141 33.90 -33.31 0.00
N ASN A 142 33.01 -34.14 -0.53
CA ASN A 142 33.06 -35.60 -0.44
C ASN A 142 33.63 -36.24 -1.72
N GLY A 143 34.11 -35.42 -2.65
CA GLY A 143 34.68 -35.84 -3.92
C GLY A 143 33.69 -36.15 -5.03
N ARG A 144 32.41 -35.79 -4.87
CA ARG A 144 31.33 -36.00 -5.85
C ARG A 144 31.36 -34.94 -6.93
N GLN A 145 31.17 -35.33 -8.18
CA GLN A 145 31.04 -34.39 -9.29
C GLN A 145 29.59 -33.90 -9.41
N LEU A 146 29.41 -32.58 -9.45
CA LEU A 146 28.12 -31.91 -9.57
C LEU A 146 28.13 -31.01 -10.80
N TRP A 147 27.09 -31.13 -11.62
CA TRP A 147 26.88 -30.24 -12.75
C TRP A 147 26.45 -28.85 -12.27
N GLY A 148 27.06 -27.83 -12.85
CA GLY A 148 26.73 -26.43 -12.62
C GLY A 148 26.70 -25.64 -13.93
N LEU A 149 26.01 -24.51 -13.88
CA LEU A 149 25.96 -23.50 -14.95
C LEU A 149 26.78 -22.28 -14.50
N LEU A 150 27.50 -21.69 -15.44
CA LEU A 150 28.26 -20.45 -15.22
C LEU A 150 27.41 -19.25 -15.64
N LEU A 151 27.22 -18.33 -14.70
CA LEU A 151 26.46 -17.08 -14.86
C LEU A 151 27.35 -15.89 -14.52
N LYS A 152 27.09 -14.75 -15.16
CA LYS A 152 27.71 -13.48 -14.80
C LYS A 152 27.31 -13.09 -13.37
N ILE A 153 28.19 -12.36 -12.69
CA ILE A 153 27.93 -11.86 -11.34
C ILE A 153 27.19 -10.53 -11.43
N TYR A 154 26.13 -10.40 -10.63
CA TYR A 154 25.27 -9.22 -10.54
C TYR A 154 25.29 -8.64 -9.12
N ASP A 155 24.87 -7.38 -8.96
CA ASP A 155 24.94 -6.68 -7.65
C ASP A 155 23.82 -7.11 -6.68
N GLY A 156 22.80 -7.83 -7.16
CA GLY A 156 21.71 -8.40 -6.37
C GLY A 156 20.36 -8.29 -7.07
N ASP A 157 19.34 -8.97 -6.54
CA ASP A 157 17.96 -8.85 -7.00
C ASP A 157 17.24 -7.62 -6.42
N ILE A 158 16.07 -7.28 -6.98
CA ILE A 158 15.22 -6.17 -6.49
C ILE A 158 14.33 -6.57 -5.30
N ASP A 159 14.41 -7.81 -4.83
CA ASP A 159 13.62 -8.29 -3.69
C ASP A 159 14.22 -7.80 -2.38
N VAL A 160 13.82 -6.60 -1.97
CA VAL A 160 14.25 -6.00 -0.71
C VAL A 160 13.56 -6.59 0.53
N ARG A 161 12.72 -7.63 0.38
CA ARG A 161 12.02 -8.23 1.51
C ARG A 161 13.04 -8.86 2.46
N ILE A 162 12.93 -8.47 3.72
CA ILE A 162 13.76 -8.97 4.82
C ILE A 162 13.40 -10.44 5.06
N SER A 163 14.41 -11.31 5.22
CA SER A 163 14.16 -12.71 5.57
C SER A 163 13.36 -12.80 6.88
N LEU A 164 12.37 -13.71 6.94
CA LEU A 164 11.52 -14.01 8.10
C LEU A 164 12.27 -14.31 9.41
N LYS A 165 13.59 -14.50 9.37
CA LYS A 165 14.44 -14.71 10.56
C LYS A 165 14.87 -13.42 11.27
N ASP A 166 14.57 -12.25 10.71
CA ASP A 166 14.71 -10.98 11.43
C ASP A 166 13.49 -10.85 12.35
N ASP A 167 13.69 -11.18 13.63
CA ASP A 167 12.68 -11.39 14.68
C ASP A 167 11.86 -10.15 15.07
N GLY A 168 11.99 -9.05 14.32
CA GLY A 168 11.30 -7.79 14.59
C GLY A 168 12.00 -6.93 15.65
N SER A 169 13.23 -7.29 16.06
CA SER A 169 14.07 -6.49 16.96
C SER A 169 14.55 -5.19 16.32
N LYS A 170 14.46 -5.10 14.99
CA LYS A 170 14.88 -3.95 14.20
C LYS A 170 13.69 -3.35 13.48
N LEU A 171 13.31 -2.14 13.90
CA LEU A 171 12.73 -1.17 12.97
C LEU A 171 13.73 -0.79 11.84
N ASP A 172 14.97 -1.30 11.92
CA ASP A 172 16.19 -0.88 11.22
C ASP A 172 16.39 -1.39 9.79
N VAL A 173 15.34 -1.81 9.08
CA VAL A 173 15.44 -1.70 7.61
C VAL A 173 15.21 -0.25 7.15
N TRP A 174 14.85 0.62 8.11
CA TRP A 174 14.72 2.05 7.91
C TRP A 174 15.68 2.91 8.71
N SER A 175 16.43 2.35 9.66
CA SER A 175 17.58 3.00 10.30
C SER A 175 18.85 2.46 9.66
N GLU A 176 19.80 3.32 9.29
CA GLU A 176 21.18 2.89 9.49
C GLU A 176 21.36 2.57 10.99
N PRO A 177 22.19 1.59 11.38
CA PRO A 177 22.50 1.39 12.79
C PRO A 177 23.30 2.60 13.30
N ALA A 178 22.60 3.61 13.80
CA ALA A 178 23.16 4.68 14.61
C ALA A 178 23.66 4.04 15.91
N GLY A 179 24.94 3.70 15.95
CA GLY A 179 25.57 3.02 17.07
C GLY A 179 26.61 1.99 16.67
N ALA A 180 26.68 1.59 15.40
CA ALA A 180 27.87 0.88 14.92
C ALA A 180 29.07 1.83 15.03
N PRO A 181 30.19 1.43 15.67
CA PRO A 181 31.36 2.29 15.81
C PRO A 181 31.72 2.86 14.44
N LYS A 182 31.77 4.21 14.37
CA LYS A 182 32.23 4.95 13.19
C LYS A 182 33.60 4.42 12.81
N GLY A 183 33.63 3.49 11.85
CA GLY A 183 34.87 2.82 11.43
C GLY A 183 34.69 1.42 10.85
N ALA A 184 33.63 0.67 11.22
CA ALA A 184 33.50 -0.74 10.81
C ALA A 184 32.28 -1.07 9.91
N ALA A 185 31.08 -0.56 10.19
CA ALA A 185 29.88 -0.95 9.43
C ALA A 185 29.78 -0.29 8.04
N ALA A 186 30.34 0.92 7.87
CA ALA A 186 30.42 1.62 6.59
C ALA A 186 31.42 0.99 5.59
N LYS A 187 32.05 -0.15 5.92
CA LYS A 187 33.06 -0.82 5.09
C LYS A 187 32.60 -2.14 4.46
N THR A 188 31.36 -2.57 4.67
CA THR A 188 30.87 -3.79 4.00
C THR A 188 30.21 -3.43 2.66
N PRO A 189 30.57 -4.10 1.55
CA PRO A 189 29.91 -3.90 0.25
C PRO A 189 28.38 -4.00 0.30
N ALA A 190 27.84 -4.84 1.20
CA ALA A 190 26.40 -5.00 1.40
C ALA A 190 25.71 -3.74 1.98
N ALA A 191 26.36 -3.01 2.91
CA ALA A 191 25.80 -1.80 3.50
C ALA A 191 25.76 -0.64 2.49
N ALA A 192 26.84 -0.45 1.73
CA ALA A 192 26.90 0.54 0.65
C ALA A 192 25.84 0.27 -0.42
N ARG A 193 25.66 -1.00 -0.81
CA ARG A 193 24.59 -1.45 -1.71
C ARG A 193 23.20 -1.11 -1.18
N ASN A 194 22.93 -1.39 0.10
CA ASN A 194 21.61 -1.11 0.70
C ASN A 194 21.31 0.39 0.77
N ALA A 195 22.30 1.23 1.09
CA ALA A 195 22.14 2.69 1.07
C ALA A 195 21.85 3.20 -0.35
N TYR A 196 22.51 2.63 -1.36
CA TYR A 196 22.26 2.94 -2.76
C TYR A 196 20.84 2.54 -3.21
N LEU A 197 20.39 1.31 -2.93
CA LEU A 197 19.03 0.86 -3.26
C LEU A 197 17.96 1.72 -2.58
N LYS A 198 18.22 2.19 -1.35
CA LYS A 198 17.35 3.17 -0.67
C LYS A 198 17.26 4.49 -1.42
N LYS A 199 18.35 4.97 -2.04
CA LYS A 199 18.33 6.18 -2.88
C LYS A 199 17.44 5.95 -4.11
N VAL A 200 17.61 4.83 -4.81
CA VAL A 200 16.78 4.46 -5.96
C VAL A 200 15.31 4.33 -5.56
N ALA A 201 15.02 3.67 -4.44
CA ALA A 201 13.66 3.43 -3.94
C ALA A 201 12.89 4.71 -3.55
N ASN A 202 13.60 5.81 -3.30
CA ASN A 202 13.01 7.09 -2.91
C ASN A 202 13.05 8.13 -4.04
N ASP A 203 13.68 7.84 -5.17
CA ASP A 203 13.79 8.77 -6.30
C ASP A 203 12.87 8.38 -7.45
N ARG A 204 11.88 9.24 -7.71
CA ARG A 204 10.88 9.06 -8.76
C ARG A 204 11.51 8.80 -10.14
N ASN A 205 12.52 9.58 -10.52
CA ASN A 205 13.13 9.50 -11.85
C ASN A 205 13.92 8.19 -12.02
N SER A 206 14.58 7.73 -10.96
CA SER A 206 15.24 6.42 -10.91
C SER A 206 14.23 5.30 -11.03
N LEU A 207 13.10 5.36 -10.32
CA LEU A 207 12.04 4.35 -10.38
C LEU A 207 11.35 4.29 -11.75
N LEU A 208 11.12 5.42 -12.42
CA LEU A 208 10.66 5.44 -13.82
C LEU A 208 11.67 4.77 -14.75
N SER A 209 12.96 5.05 -14.56
CA SER A 209 14.02 4.41 -15.34
C SER A 209 14.09 2.90 -15.12
N VAL A 210 14.02 2.45 -13.86
CA VAL A 210 14.05 1.04 -13.49
C VAL A 210 12.81 0.33 -14.04
N SER A 211 11.63 0.95 -13.94
CA SER A 211 10.39 0.40 -14.49
C SER A 211 10.48 0.15 -15.99
N ALA A 212 10.96 1.13 -16.77
CA ALA A 212 11.17 0.96 -18.21
C ALA A 212 12.16 -0.18 -18.52
N LYS A 213 13.25 -0.28 -17.77
CA LYS A 213 14.29 -1.29 -17.95
C LYS A 213 13.88 -2.70 -17.50
N MET A 214 12.91 -2.82 -16.60
CA MET A 214 12.29 -4.12 -16.25
C MET A 214 11.31 -4.60 -17.31
N LEU A 215 10.60 -3.67 -17.96
CA LEU A 215 9.64 -3.99 -19.00
C LEU A 215 10.32 -4.40 -20.31
N SER A 216 11.39 -3.68 -20.70
CA SER A 216 12.07 -3.86 -21.98
C SER A 216 12.47 -5.33 -22.29
N PRO A 217 13.10 -6.09 -21.38
CA PRO A 217 13.48 -7.47 -21.66
C PRO A 217 12.29 -8.37 -21.98
N ILE A 218 11.14 -8.14 -21.36
CA ILE A 218 9.92 -8.94 -21.56
C ILE A 218 9.24 -8.57 -22.89
N VAL A 219 9.26 -7.28 -23.28
CA VAL A 219 8.81 -6.85 -24.61
C VAL A 219 9.58 -7.56 -25.71
N TYR A 220 10.90 -7.69 -25.55
CA TYR A 220 11.71 -8.48 -26.48
C TYR A 220 11.23 -9.93 -26.54
N MET A 221 11.12 -10.61 -25.40
CA MET A 221 10.70 -12.03 -25.32
C MET A 221 9.38 -12.26 -26.05
N HIS A 222 8.37 -11.43 -25.81
CA HIS A 222 7.03 -11.59 -26.37
C HIS A 222 6.99 -11.29 -27.87
N ASN A 223 7.54 -10.15 -28.30
CA ASN A 223 7.30 -9.63 -29.65
C ASN A 223 8.29 -10.13 -30.70
N TYR A 224 9.56 -10.32 -30.31
CA TYR A 224 10.63 -10.66 -31.25
C TYR A 224 10.99 -12.14 -31.22
N PHE A 225 10.92 -12.77 -30.03
CA PHE A 225 11.37 -14.15 -29.86
C PHE A 225 10.22 -15.15 -29.61
N SER A 226 8.99 -14.65 -29.42
CA SER A 226 7.76 -15.44 -29.26
C SER A 226 7.80 -16.48 -28.12
N PHE A 227 8.43 -16.14 -27.00
CA PHE A 227 8.42 -16.97 -25.79
C PHE A 227 8.08 -16.13 -24.55
N GLY A 228 7.60 -16.79 -23.49
CA GLY A 228 7.31 -16.18 -22.18
C GLY A 228 8.16 -16.78 -21.07
N HIS A 229 8.31 -16.04 -19.96
CA HIS A 229 9.15 -16.41 -18.83
C HIS A 229 8.42 -17.29 -17.81
N PHE A 230 7.16 -16.99 -17.51
CA PHE A 230 6.26 -17.71 -16.58
C PHE A 230 6.70 -17.81 -15.12
N ASP A 231 7.68 -16.99 -14.71
CA ASP A 231 8.09 -16.87 -13.31
C ASP A 231 8.67 -15.47 -12.99
N ILE A 232 8.03 -14.43 -13.55
CA ILE A 232 8.40 -13.03 -13.30
C ILE A 232 8.07 -12.67 -11.85
N LYS A 233 9.08 -12.22 -11.10
CA LYS A 233 8.98 -11.80 -9.71
C LYS A 233 10.19 -10.94 -9.33
N PRO A 234 10.15 -10.18 -8.21
CA PRO A 234 11.29 -9.39 -7.73
C PRO A 234 12.62 -10.15 -7.67
N ALA A 235 12.61 -11.38 -7.17
CA ALA A 235 13.82 -12.19 -7.06
C ALA A 235 14.50 -12.54 -8.42
N ASN A 236 13.78 -12.41 -9.53
CA ASN A 236 14.26 -12.76 -10.87
C ASN A 236 14.65 -11.52 -11.70
N MET A 237 14.74 -10.34 -11.06
CA MET A 237 15.17 -9.08 -11.67
C MET A 237 16.43 -8.60 -10.95
N LEU A 238 17.56 -8.54 -11.66
CA LEU A 238 18.88 -8.28 -11.06
C LEU A 238 19.45 -6.93 -11.49
N PHE A 239 20.12 -6.23 -10.57
CA PHE A 239 20.93 -5.06 -10.89
C PHE A 239 22.27 -5.47 -11.52
N GLU A 240 22.60 -4.88 -12.66
CA GLU A 240 23.93 -5.04 -13.24
C GLU A 240 25.03 -4.45 -12.36
N LYS A 241 26.17 -5.13 -12.32
CA LYS A 241 27.31 -4.72 -11.52
C LYS A 241 27.82 -3.34 -11.93
N ASN A 242 28.02 -2.44 -10.96
CA ASN A 242 28.47 -1.05 -11.17
C ASN A 242 27.53 -0.18 -12.03
N HIS A 243 26.29 -0.62 -12.25
CA HIS A 243 25.30 0.13 -13.00
C HIS A 243 24.04 0.34 -12.17
N ASP A 244 24.02 1.51 -11.56
CA ASP A 244 23.00 2.10 -10.70
C ASP A 244 21.52 1.80 -11.06
N THR A 245 21.16 1.69 -12.34
CA THR A 245 19.76 1.47 -12.76
C THR A 245 19.57 0.43 -13.86
N ASN A 246 20.60 -0.33 -14.24
CA ASN A 246 20.45 -1.36 -15.27
C ASN A 246 19.90 -2.65 -14.67
N ILE A 247 18.89 -3.23 -15.32
CA ILE A 247 18.21 -4.43 -14.86
C ILE A 247 18.35 -5.52 -15.91
N VAL A 248 18.59 -6.76 -15.44
CA VAL A 248 18.50 -7.97 -16.26
C VAL A 248 17.52 -8.97 -15.66
N VAL A 249 16.93 -9.80 -16.51
CA VAL A 249 16.03 -10.89 -16.12
C VAL A 249 16.82 -12.20 -16.03
N THR A 250 16.57 -12.99 -14.98
CA THR A 250 17.22 -14.29 -14.72
C THR A 250 16.20 -15.38 -14.45
N ASP A 251 16.67 -16.62 -14.24
CA ASP A 251 15.88 -17.79 -13.86
C ASP A 251 14.86 -18.24 -14.92
N PHE A 252 15.40 -18.75 -16.02
CA PHE A 252 14.66 -19.23 -17.18
C PHE A 252 14.11 -20.66 -17.04
N GLY A 253 14.10 -21.24 -15.83
CA GLY A 253 13.65 -22.61 -15.58
C GLY A 253 12.17 -22.89 -15.91
N MET A 254 11.40 -21.86 -16.25
CA MET A 254 9.98 -21.96 -16.61
C MET A 254 9.65 -21.43 -18.01
N VAL A 255 10.66 -21.05 -18.80
CA VAL A 255 10.46 -20.50 -20.14
C VAL A 255 9.64 -21.42 -21.03
N ALA A 256 8.83 -20.84 -21.91
CA ALA A 256 8.08 -21.60 -22.91
C ALA A 256 7.75 -20.76 -24.13
N GLU A 257 7.66 -21.40 -25.29
CA GLU A 257 7.10 -20.76 -26.47
C GLU A 257 5.64 -20.36 -26.24
N LEU A 258 5.27 -19.18 -26.72
CA LEU A 258 3.90 -18.69 -26.62
C LEU A 258 2.94 -19.53 -27.46
N GLY A 259 1.72 -19.69 -26.97
CA GLY A 259 0.68 -20.51 -27.60
C GLY A 259 0.78 -22.01 -27.32
N GLN A 260 1.92 -22.51 -26.85
CA GLN A 260 2.11 -23.92 -26.50
C GLN A 260 1.39 -24.31 -25.22
N THR A 261 1.07 -25.60 -25.12
CA THR A 261 0.47 -26.16 -23.91
C THR A 261 1.55 -26.60 -22.93
N VAL A 262 1.47 -26.10 -21.70
CA VAL A 262 2.50 -26.25 -20.68
C VAL A 262 1.92 -26.72 -19.34
N PRO A 263 2.69 -27.39 -18.48
CA PRO A 263 2.25 -27.70 -17.12
C PRO A 263 1.97 -26.42 -16.32
N PHE A 264 1.01 -26.48 -15.40
CA PHE A 264 0.78 -25.43 -14.41
C PHE A 264 2.07 -25.18 -13.60
N ARG A 265 2.53 -23.92 -13.59
CA ARG A 265 3.82 -23.49 -13.04
C ARG A 265 3.82 -22.00 -12.71
N GLY A 266 4.89 -21.54 -12.05
CA GLY A 266 5.10 -20.17 -11.61
C GLY A 266 4.99 -20.01 -10.08
N THR A 267 5.30 -18.80 -9.61
CA THR A 267 5.23 -18.47 -8.18
C THR A 267 3.82 -18.00 -7.79
N VAL A 268 3.14 -18.74 -6.89
CA VAL A 268 1.72 -18.58 -6.50
C VAL A 268 1.21 -17.13 -6.37
N PRO A 269 1.91 -16.20 -5.69
CA PRO A 269 1.49 -14.81 -5.56
C PRO A 269 1.44 -14.04 -6.88
N PHE A 270 2.19 -14.44 -7.90
CA PHE A 270 2.29 -13.76 -9.19
C PHE A 270 1.48 -14.46 -10.29
N LEU A 271 0.80 -15.56 -9.98
CA LEU A 271 -0.02 -16.28 -10.95
C LEU A 271 -1.25 -15.45 -11.32
N ALA A 272 -1.49 -15.32 -12.62
CA ALA A 272 -2.63 -14.61 -13.14
C ALA A 272 -3.95 -15.33 -12.81
N PRO A 273 -5.06 -14.60 -12.54
CA PRO A 273 -6.32 -15.21 -12.12
C PRO A 273 -6.89 -16.25 -13.08
N GLU A 274 -6.72 -16.05 -14.40
CA GLU A 274 -7.17 -16.97 -15.45
C GLU A 274 -6.35 -18.26 -15.57
N MET A 275 -5.23 -18.38 -14.86
CA MET A 275 -4.46 -19.63 -14.79
C MET A 275 -5.13 -20.68 -13.90
N GLU A 276 -6.04 -20.28 -13.00
CA GLU A 276 -6.91 -21.21 -12.28
C GLU A 276 -8.09 -21.58 -13.19
N LYS A 277 -8.25 -22.87 -13.48
CA LYS A 277 -9.44 -23.35 -14.20
C LYS A 277 -10.65 -23.37 -13.28
N GLU A 278 -11.84 -23.31 -13.88
CA GLU A 278 -13.08 -23.54 -13.17
C GLU A 278 -13.08 -24.96 -12.59
N LYS A 279 -13.39 -25.08 -11.30
CA LYS A 279 -13.34 -26.35 -10.57
C LYS A 279 -14.67 -27.08 -10.62
N GLU A 280 -14.61 -28.40 -10.73
CA GLU A 280 -15.81 -29.24 -10.65
C GLU A 280 -16.40 -29.22 -9.23
N PRO A 281 -17.73 -29.08 -9.07
CA PRO A 281 -18.36 -29.21 -7.76
C PRO A 281 -18.14 -30.62 -7.20
N PRO A 282 -17.95 -30.78 -5.87
CA PRO A 282 -17.76 -32.09 -5.28
C PRO A 282 -18.97 -32.98 -5.58
N SER A 283 -18.75 -34.09 -6.31
CA SER A 283 -19.81 -35.04 -6.62
C SER A 283 -20.41 -35.61 -5.33
N PRO A 284 -21.74 -35.55 -5.11
CA PRO A 284 -22.39 -35.99 -3.88
C PRO A 284 -22.41 -37.52 -3.66
N SER A 285 -21.85 -38.33 -4.58
CA SER A 285 -22.08 -39.78 -4.63
C SER A 285 -20.90 -40.66 -4.20
N LYS A 286 -19.86 -40.12 -3.55
CA LYS A 286 -18.81 -40.95 -2.94
C LYS A 286 -18.47 -40.47 -1.54
N ALA A 287 -19.38 -40.73 -0.61
CA ALA A 287 -19.01 -40.88 0.79
C ALA A 287 -17.95 -42.00 0.86
N GLU A 288 -16.71 -41.60 1.11
CA GLU A 288 -15.58 -42.49 1.26
C GLU A 288 -15.86 -43.50 2.38
N THR A 289 -15.88 -44.77 2.03
CA THR A 289 -15.82 -45.85 3.00
C THR A 289 -14.41 -45.83 3.61
N PRO A 290 -14.24 -45.69 4.94
CA PRO A 290 -12.93 -45.69 5.56
C PRO A 290 -12.32 -47.08 5.43
N GLY A 291 -11.26 -47.22 4.61
CA GLY A 291 -10.50 -48.47 4.48
C GLY A 291 -10.04 -48.85 3.07
N SER A 292 -10.48 -48.15 2.02
CA SER A 292 -9.98 -48.39 0.66
C SER A 292 -8.73 -47.56 0.39
N MET A 293 -7.54 -48.18 0.42
CA MET A 293 -6.35 -47.63 -0.25
C MET A 293 -6.55 -47.71 -1.77
N ALA A 294 -7.42 -46.86 -2.29
CA ALA A 294 -7.48 -46.60 -3.71
C ALA A 294 -6.18 -45.89 -4.12
N VAL A 295 -5.37 -46.57 -4.92
CA VAL A 295 -4.23 -45.99 -5.64
C VAL A 295 -4.67 -44.64 -6.22
N PRO A 296 -3.94 -43.53 -5.95
CA PRO A 296 -4.34 -42.23 -6.47
C PRO A 296 -4.38 -42.32 -7.99
N ARG A 297 -5.60 -42.22 -8.57
CA ARG A 297 -5.78 -42.05 -10.01
C ARG A 297 -4.84 -40.93 -10.45
N ARG A 298 -4.04 -41.22 -11.49
CA ARG A 298 -3.02 -40.34 -12.09
C ARG A 298 -3.39 -38.87 -11.89
N ARG A 299 -2.56 -38.13 -11.15
CA ARG A 299 -2.61 -36.66 -11.06
C ARG A 299 -2.75 -36.13 -12.50
N SER A 300 -3.91 -35.59 -12.86
CA SER A 300 -4.03 -34.82 -14.11
C SER A 300 -2.96 -33.73 -14.03
N SER A 301 -2.05 -33.71 -15.00
CA SER A 301 -1.15 -32.58 -15.14
C SER A 301 -1.98 -31.46 -15.73
N LEU A 302 -2.50 -30.59 -14.87
CA LEU A 302 -3.20 -29.39 -15.31
C LEU A 302 -2.32 -28.68 -16.35
N ARG A 303 -2.84 -28.59 -17.57
CA ARG A 303 -2.16 -28.02 -18.73
C ARG A 303 -2.80 -26.68 -19.07
N LEU A 304 -1.95 -25.66 -19.20
CA LEU A 304 -2.31 -24.27 -19.52
C LEU A 304 -1.74 -23.89 -20.88
N ARG A 305 -2.40 -22.96 -21.57
CA ARG A 305 -1.82 -22.32 -22.74
C ARG A 305 -0.84 -21.22 -22.28
N ALA A 306 0.37 -21.22 -22.81
CA ALA A 306 1.38 -20.21 -22.54
C ALA A 306 0.98 -18.88 -23.22
N LEU A 307 0.49 -17.89 -22.45
CA LEU A 307 0.02 -16.61 -22.98
C LEU A 307 0.85 -15.44 -22.44
N PRO A 308 1.10 -14.39 -23.24
CA PRO A 308 1.81 -13.18 -22.78
C PRO A 308 1.14 -12.54 -21.56
N ALA A 309 -0.19 -12.57 -21.50
CA ALA A 309 -0.98 -11.98 -20.43
C ALA A 309 -0.57 -12.52 -19.03
N HIS A 310 -0.13 -13.77 -18.93
CA HIS A 310 0.34 -14.34 -17.66
C HIS A 310 1.59 -13.63 -17.14
N ASP A 311 2.57 -13.40 -18.03
CA ASP A 311 3.79 -12.65 -17.72
C ASP A 311 3.47 -11.20 -17.41
N VAL A 312 2.57 -10.56 -18.16
CA VAL A 312 2.22 -9.15 -17.95
C VAL A 312 1.60 -8.93 -16.56
N PHE A 313 0.73 -9.84 -16.11
CA PHE A 313 0.16 -9.77 -14.77
C PHE A 313 1.24 -9.85 -13.69
N ALA A 314 2.12 -10.84 -13.79
CA ALA A 314 3.25 -11.03 -12.88
C ALA A 314 4.20 -9.81 -12.90
N LEU A 315 4.44 -9.24 -14.07
CA LEU A 315 5.28 -8.07 -14.27
C LEU A 315 4.64 -6.81 -13.65
N GLY A 316 3.33 -6.62 -13.76
CA GLY A 316 2.60 -5.53 -13.10
C GLY A 316 2.71 -5.58 -11.58
N LEU A 317 2.58 -6.78 -10.98
CA LEU A 317 2.79 -6.99 -9.53
C LEU A 317 4.26 -6.77 -9.12
N THR A 318 5.20 -7.13 -10.00
CA THR A 318 6.63 -6.91 -9.78
C THR A 318 6.97 -5.41 -9.83
N LEU A 319 6.40 -4.66 -10.78
CA LEU A 319 6.51 -3.20 -10.83
C LEU A 319 5.88 -2.54 -9.60
N ALA A 320 4.71 -3.01 -9.16
CA ALA A 320 4.10 -2.52 -7.92
C ALA A 320 5.08 -2.63 -6.74
N SER A 321 5.79 -3.77 -6.63
CA SER A 321 6.79 -4.01 -5.59
C SER A 321 7.95 -3.02 -5.60
N VAL A 322 8.37 -2.59 -6.79
CA VAL A 322 9.43 -1.58 -6.95
C VAL A 322 8.97 -0.21 -6.47
N TRP A 323 7.71 0.16 -6.73
CA TRP A 323 7.17 1.47 -6.37
C TRP A 323 6.79 1.63 -4.90
N PHE A 324 6.70 0.55 -4.13
CA PHE A 324 6.61 0.59 -2.65
C PHE A 324 7.87 0.05 -1.95
N MET A 325 8.96 -0.17 -2.69
CA MET A 325 10.21 -0.74 -2.17
C MET A 325 10.76 0.05 -0.99
N SER A 326 10.64 1.38 -1.03
CA SER A 326 11.01 2.22 0.10
C SER A 326 10.17 1.87 1.31
N ALA A 327 8.83 1.80 1.18
CA ALA A 327 7.84 1.52 2.21
C ALA A 327 7.99 0.18 2.98
N SER A 328 8.92 -0.71 2.58
CA SER A 328 9.42 -1.89 3.30
C SER A 328 8.41 -2.50 4.29
N SER A 329 7.39 -3.15 3.74
CA SER A 329 6.52 -4.04 4.50
C SER A 329 7.18 -5.42 4.60
N ALA A 330 7.38 -5.94 5.80
CA ALA A 330 7.70 -7.35 6.05
C ALA A 330 6.46 -8.26 5.82
N VAL A 331 5.69 -7.97 4.78
CA VAL A 331 4.50 -8.70 4.32
C VAL A 331 4.93 -9.50 3.11
N THR A 332 4.65 -10.80 3.12
CA THR A 332 5.20 -11.73 2.13
C THR A 332 4.74 -11.36 0.74
N PHE A 333 3.48 -10.96 0.49
CA PHE A 333 3.04 -10.35 -0.78
C PHE A 333 1.76 -9.53 -0.57
N LEU A 334 1.82 -8.20 -0.70
CA LEU A 334 0.73 -7.29 -0.26
C LEU A 334 -0.63 -7.56 -0.93
N TRP A 335 -0.64 -7.87 -2.22
CA TRP A 335 -1.89 -8.19 -2.92
C TRP A 335 -2.51 -9.51 -2.44
N VAL A 336 -1.69 -10.47 -1.98
CA VAL A 336 -2.20 -11.70 -1.38
C VAL A 336 -2.86 -11.39 -0.04
N ASP A 337 -2.16 -10.67 0.83
CA ASP A 337 -2.62 -10.43 2.21
C ASP A 337 -3.76 -9.42 2.31
N ARG A 338 -3.82 -8.44 1.41
CA ARG A 338 -4.78 -7.33 1.47
C ARG A 338 -5.91 -7.41 0.44
N CYS A 339 -5.68 -8.09 -0.68
CA CYS A 339 -6.60 -8.10 -1.81
C CYS A 339 -7.20 -9.47 -2.10
N ILE A 340 -6.55 -10.57 -1.74
CA ILE A 340 -7.03 -11.94 -2.02
C ILE A 340 -7.52 -12.61 -0.74
N ARG A 341 -6.62 -12.87 0.23
CA ARG A 341 -6.92 -13.62 1.46
C ARG A 341 -8.15 -13.13 2.23
N PRO A 342 -8.38 -11.80 2.39
CA PRO A 342 -9.55 -11.32 3.14
C PRO A 342 -10.90 -11.65 2.50
N TYR A 343 -10.92 -11.98 1.21
CA TYR A 343 -12.13 -12.22 0.43
C TYR A 343 -12.26 -13.67 -0.05
N LEU A 344 -11.38 -14.57 0.44
CA LEU A 344 -11.51 -16.00 0.21
C LEU A 344 -12.69 -16.56 0.99
N LEU A 345 -13.36 -17.56 0.41
CA LEU A 345 -14.38 -18.31 1.13
C LEU A 345 -13.74 -19.01 2.36
N PRO A 346 -14.50 -19.18 3.47
CA PRO A 346 -14.00 -19.87 4.65
C PRO A 346 -13.39 -21.24 4.33
N GLY A 347 -12.18 -21.50 4.84
CA GLY A 347 -11.46 -22.76 4.63
C GLY A 347 -10.64 -22.86 3.34
N VAL A 348 -10.80 -21.93 2.39
CA VAL A 348 -9.99 -21.90 1.15
C VAL A 348 -8.58 -21.40 1.44
N ARG A 349 -7.57 -22.13 0.95
CA ARG A 349 -6.15 -21.75 1.12
C ARG A 349 -5.57 -21.24 -0.19
N PHE A 350 -4.85 -20.12 -0.12
CA PHE A 350 -4.11 -19.59 -1.26
C PHE A 350 -2.77 -20.32 -1.44
N THR A 351 -2.81 -21.51 -2.07
CA THR A 351 -1.65 -22.38 -2.28
C THR A 351 -1.58 -22.90 -3.71
N PHE A 352 -0.39 -23.36 -4.11
CA PHE A 352 -0.15 -23.95 -5.44
C PHE A 352 -1.07 -25.15 -5.70
N ASP A 353 -1.20 -26.04 -4.71
CA ASP A 353 -2.06 -27.23 -4.85
C ASP A 353 -3.54 -26.87 -4.98
N THR A 354 -4.00 -25.81 -4.29
CA THR A 354 -5.39 -25.37 -4.40
C THR A 354 -5.67 -24.80 -5.78
N LEU A 355 -4.78 -23.97 -6.32
CA LEU A 355 -4.94 -23.36 -7.65
C LEU A 355 -4.79 -24.37 -8.79
N ARG A 356 -3.93 -25.38 -8.62
CA ARG A 356 -3.69 -26.44 -9.62
C ARG A 356 -4.79 -27.50 -9.64
N SER A 357 -5.59 -27.63 -8.58
CA SER A 357 -6.60 -28.68 -8.45
C SER A 357 -7.79 -28.44 -9.40
N ASP A 358 -8.23 -29.50 -10.07
CA ASP A 358 -9.47 -29.51 -10.87
C ASP A 358 -10.74 -29.63 -9.99
N VAL A 359 -10.58 -29.95 -8.70
CA VAL A 359 -11.68 -30.21 -7.75
C VAL A 359 -11.52 -29.32 -6.51
N GLY A 360 -12.65 -28.87 -5.95
CA GLY A 360 -12.70 -28.11 -4.70
C GLY A 360 -13.14 -26.66 -4.90
N PRO A 361 -13.02 -25.81 -3.86
CA PRO A 361 -13.50 -24.44 -3.93
C PRO A 361 -12.62 -23.56 -4.81
N GLN A 362 -13.24 -22.70 -5.62
CA GLN A 362 -12.56 -21.71 -6.47
C GLN A 362 -11.87 -20.66 -5.61
N VAL A 363 -10.63 -20.29 -5.97
CA VAL A 363 -9.91 -19.18 -5.33
C VAL A 363 -10.33 -17.85 -5.97
N TYR A 364 -10.19 -17.73 -7.30
CA TYR A 364 -10.49 -16.51 -8.05
C TYR A 364 -11.96 -16.44 -8.50
N THR A 365 -12.87 -16.34 -7.52
CA THR A 365 -14.29 -16.02 -7.76
C THR A 365 -14.45 -14.62 -8.34
N SER A 366 -15.63 -14.29 -8.90
CA SER A 366 -15.96 -12.94 -9.36
C SER A 366 -15.77 -11.89 -8.25
N HIS A 367 -16.14 -12.24 -7.01
CA HIS A 367 -15.93 -11.40 -5.84
C HIS A 367 -14.43 -11.12 -5.56
N VAL A 368 -13.58 -12.15 -5.57
CA VAL A 368 -12.13 -12.00 -5.36
C VAL A 368 -11.49 -11.18 -6.49
N ARG A 369 -11.85 -11.45 -7.75
CA ARG A 369 -11.34 -10.69 -8.92
C ARG A 369 -11.68 -9.20 -8.82
N ARG A 370 -12.92 -8.88 -8.46
CA ARG A 370 -13.39 -7.50 -8.23
C ARG A 370 -12.59 -6.81 -7.14
N HIS A 371 -12.42 -7.46 -5.99
CA HIS A 371 -11.65 -6.89 -4.89
C HIS A 371 -10.18 -6.73 -5.23
N LEU A 372 -9.59 -7.65 -6.00
CA LEU A 372 -8.22 -7.52 -6.51
C LEU A 372 -8.08 -6.30 -7.43
N SER A 373 -8.96 -6.14 -8.42
CA SER A 373 -8.94 -4.98 -9.33
C SER A 373 -9.11 -3.66 -8.56
N ARG A 374 -10.07 -3.59 -7.62
CA ARG A 374 -10.27 -2.44 -6.73
C ARG A 374 -9.05 -2.14 -5.85
N CYS A 375 -8.36 -3.19 -5.39
CA CYS A 375 -7.21 -3.06 -4.51
C CYS A 375 -5.97 -2.48 -5.22
N MET A 376 -5.81 -2.80 -6.51
CA MET A 376 -4.72 -2.33 -7.39
C MET A 376 -5.03 -0.99 -8.08
N SER A 377 -6.30 -0.54 -8.07
CA SER A 377 -6.72 0.73 -8.64
C SER A 377 -6.20 1.95 -7.84
N PRO A 378 -6.11 3.15 -8.44
CA PRO A 378 -5.82 4.38 -7.71
C PRO A 378 -6.71 4.54 -6.47
N GLY A 379 -6.11 4.83 -5.31
CA GLY A 379 -6.79 4.86 -4.01
C GLY A 379 -7.19 3.49 -3.43
N GLY A 380 -6.86 2.39 -4.10
CA GLY A 380 -6.96 1.02 -3.60
C GLY A 380 -5.85 0.66 -2.61
N LYS A 381 -6.03 -0.37 -1.77
CA LYS A 381 -5.12 -0.65 -0.62
C LYS A 381 -3.65 -0.83 -0.98
N VAL A 382 -3.31 -1.25 -2.20
CA VAL A 382 -1.92 -1.37 -2.67
C VAL A 382 -1.40 -0.01 -3.16
N ASP A 383 -2.21 0.76 -3.89
CA ASP A 383 -1.84 2.10 -4.37
C ASP A 383 -1.47 3.05 -3.24
N LYS A 384 -2.13 2.91 -2.08
CA LYS A 384 -1.86 3.68 -0.85
C LYS A 384 -0.43 3.51 -0.31
N LEU A 385 0.31 2.50 -0.76
CA LEU A 385 1.66 2.20 -0.30
C LEU A 385 2.76 2.66 -1.26
N TYR A 386 2.39 3.08 -2.47
CA TYR A 386 3.36 3.58 -3.43
C TYR A 386 4.06 4.83 -2.93
N LEU A 387 5.25 5.10 -3.47
CA LEU A 387 5.97 6.33 -3.24
C LEU A 387 5.05 7.54 -3.55
N PRO A 388 4.93 8.55 -2.66
CA PRO A 388 4.02 9.69 -2.85
C PRO A 388 4.21 10.44 -4.17
N SER A 389 5.45 10.50 -4.66
CA SER A 389 5.81 11.17 -5.91
C SER A 389 5.59 10.29 -7.16
N MET A 390 5.00 9.10 -7.03
CA MET A 390 4.72 8.22 -8.16
C MET A 390 3.71 8.88 -9.11
N PRO A 391 4.03 9.05 -10.41
CA PRO A 391 3.09 9.62 -11.37
C PRO A 391 1.85 8.75 -11.55
N LEU A 392 0.68 9.39 -11.72
CA LEU A 392 -0.59 8.71 -11.99
C LEU A 392 -0.51 7.82 -13.23
N LEU A 393 0.27 8.22 -14.25
CA LEU A 393 0.52 7.40 -15.43
C LEU A 393 1.09 6.02 -15.07
N ALA A 394 2.09 5.96 -14.18
CA ALA A 394 2.67 4.69 -13.75
C ALA A 394 1.66 3.86 -12.94
N LYS A 395 0.86 4.50 -12.08
CA LYS A 395 -0.21 3.84 -11.30
C LYS A 395 -1.26 3.19 -12.22
N LEU A 396 -1.71 3.92 -13.23
CA LEU A 396 -2.66 3.43 -14.24
C LEU A 396 -2.09 2.26 -15.02
N LYS A 397 -0.82 2.31 -15.42
CA LYS A 397 -0.20 1.20 -16.16
C LYS A 397 -0.06 -0.05 -15.31
N ILE A 398 0.31 0.06 -14.03
CA ILE A 398 0.31 -1.08 -13.12
C ILE A 398 -1.10 -1.67 -12.94
N LYS A 399 -2.12 -0.83 -12.75
CA LYS A 399 -3.52 -1.29 -12.69
C LYS A 399 -3.93 -2.03 -13.97
N GLN A 400 -3.64 -1.47 -15.13
CA GLN A 400 -3.96 -2.07 -16.44
C GLN A 400 -3.23 -3.39 -16.69
N MET A 401 -1.97 -3.52 -16.24
CA MET A 401 -1.22 -4.78 -16.32
C MET A 401 -1.74 -5.84 -15.34
N THR A 402 -2.29 -5.41 -14.21
CA THR A 402 -2.84 -6.29 -13.17
C THR A 402 -4.36 -6.48 -13.28
N GLU A 403 -4.93 -6.14 -14.43
CA GLU A 403 -6.35 -6.36 -14.70
C GLU A 403 -6.67 -7.85 -14.64
N SER A 404 -7.72 -8.18 -13.87
CA SER A 404 -8.19 -9.54 -13.62
C SER A 404 -8.88 -10.16 -14.84
N ASN A 405 -9.44 -9.32 -15.74
CA ASN A 405 -9.92 -9.74 -17.05
C ASN A 405 -8.78 -9.67 -18.07
N HIS A 406 -8.26 -10.84 -18.47
CA HIS A 406 -7.14 -10.94 -19.40
C HIS A 406 -7.41 -10.36 -20.80
N LEU A 407 -8.68 -10.24 -21.24
CA LEU A 407 -9.02 -9.67 -22.55
C LEU A 407 -8.71 -8.17 -22.65
N ILE A 408 -8.82 -7.45 -21.53
CA ILE A 408 -8.59 -6.00 -21.48
C ILE A 408 -7.31 -5.65 -20.71
N ARG A 409 -6.50 -6.66 -20.37
CA ARG A 409 -5.19 -6.48 -19.76
C ARG A 409 -4.22 -6.00 -20.83
N ILE A 410 -3.49 -4.92 -20.54
CA ILE A 410 -2.58 -4.34 -21.54
C ILE A 410 -1.37 -5.24 -21.81
N SER A 411 -0.72 -5.07 -22.95
CA SER A 411 0.54 -5.73 -23.30
C SER A 411 1.74 -5.12 -22.55
N ALA A 412 2.83 -5.89 -22.46
CA ALA A 412 4.11 -5.38 -21.97
C ALA A 412 4.64 -4.23 -22.85
N SER A 413 4.39 -4.28 -24.17
CA SER A 413 4.77 -3.26 -25.15
C SER A 413 4.14 -1.92 -24.84
N ASN A 414 2.83 -1.92 -24.57
CA ASN A 414 2.09 -0.73 -24.20
C ASN A 414 2.63 -0.13 -22.90
N ALA A 415 2.75 -0.94 -21.84
CA ALA A 415 3.28 -0.49 -20.57
C ALA A 415 4.69 0.12 -20.70
N PHE A 416 5.58 -0.55 -21.44
CA PHE A 416 6.93 -0.07 -21.73
C PHE A 416 6.91 1.27 -22.44
N ALA A 417 6.17 1.40 -23.54
CA ALA A 417 6.16 2.60 -24.36
C ALA A 417 5.67 3.83 -23.58
N PHE A 418 4.59 3.70 -22.81
CA PHE A 418 4.08 4.80 -21.97
C PHE A 418 5.10 5.22 -20.89
N ILE A 419 5.69 4.26 -20.17
CA ILE A 419 6.66 4.56 -19.11
C ILE A 419 7.97 5.12 -19.69
N ALA A 420 8.42 4.61 -20.85
CA ALA A 420 9.63 5.08 -21.51
C ALA A 420 9.47 6.51 -22.06
N VAL A 421 8.34 6.84 -22.70
CA VAL A 421 8.05 8.20 -23.16
C VAL A 421 7.92 9.17 -21.99
N ALA A 422 7.21 8.78 -20.93
CA ALA A 422 7.10 9.60 -19.71
C ALA A 422 8.48 9.86 -19.07
N HIS A 423 9.31 8.82 -18.95
CA HIS A 423 10.68 8.94 -18.44
C HIS A 423 11.55 9.87 -19.30
N ALA A 424 11.46 9.76 -20.62
CA ALA A 424 12.20 10.61 -21.55
C ALA A 424 11.79 12.07 -21.38
N LEU A 425 10.48 12.37 -21.40
CA LEU A 425 9.94 13.72 -21.23
C LEU A 425 10.31 14.33 -19.88
N GLU A 426 10.19 13.56 -18.79
CA GLU A 426 10.61 13.98 -17.45
C GLU A 426 12.11 14.30 -17.39
N LYS A 427 12.97 13.47 -18.00
CA LYS A 427 14.41 13.76 -18.09
C LYS A 427 14.73 15.00 -18.91
N VAL A 428 14.03 15.19 -20.04
CA VAL A 428 14.24 16.34 -20.93
C VAL A 428 13.90 17.65 -20.24
N ARG A 429 12.91 17.67 -19.32
CA ARG A 429 12.45 18.87 -18.62
C ARG A 429 13.56 19.56 -17.80
N ASP A 430 14.46 18.77 -17.24
CA ASP A 430 15.41 19.22 -16.21
C ASP A 430 16.89 19.06 -16.63
N ARG A 431 17.17 18.61 -17.86
CA ARG A 431 18.55 18.38 -18.36
C ARG A 431 19.11 19.50 -19.24
N PRO A 432 20.45 19.57 -19.39
CA PRO A 432 21.09 20.45 -20.36
C PRO A 432 20.58 20.19 -21.80
N PRO A 433 20.49 21.23 -22.65
CA PRO A 433 19.83 21.12 -23.95
C PRO A 433 20.34 20.01 -24.89
N GLU A 434 21.66 19.79 -24.96
CA GLU A 434 22.27 18.79 -25.85
C GLU A 434 21.87 17.36 -25.46
N GLU A 435 21.97 17.04 -24.17
CA GLU A 435 21.62 15.73 -23.62
C GLU A 435 20.10 15.48 -23.71
N ALA A 436 19.32 16.53 -23.48
CA ALA A 436 17.87 16.51 -23.62
C ALA A 436 17.44 16.24 -25.09
N GLN A 437 18.10 16.84 -26.08
CA GLN A 437 17.82 16.58 -27.50
C GLN A 437 18.16 15.14 -27.93
N GLN A 438 19.19 14.54 -27.35
CA GLN A 438 19.51 13.13 -27.62
C GLN A 438 18.45 12.18 -27.05
N LEU A 439 17.99 12.44 -25.83
CA LEU A 439 16.92 11.66 -25.18
C LEU A 439 15.58 11.80 -25.89
N LEU A 440 15.24 13.01 -26.37
CA LEU A 440 13.99 13.23 -27.09
C LEU A 440 13.98 12.50 -28.45
N ARG A 441 15.10 12.51 -29.19
CA ARG A 441 15.24 11.76 -30.46
C ARG A 441 15.01 10.27 -30.32
N GLN A 442 15.37 9.68 -29.17
CA GLN A 442 15.09 8.26 -28.89
C GLN A 442 13.60 7.99 -28.70
N ALA A 443 12.83 8.98 -28.23
CA ALA A 443 11.38 8.88 -28.03
C ALA A 443 10.54 9.26 -29.27
N GLU A 444 11.10 10.07 -30.19
CA GLU A 444 10.46 10.50 -31.46
C GLU A 444 10.08 9.33 -32.40
N GLY A 445 10.72 8.17 -32.22
CA GLY A 445 10.35 6.93 -32.93
C GLY A 445 9.03 6.30 -32.48
N THR A 446 8.37 6.81 -31.43
CA THR A 446 7.12 6.22 -30.90
C THR A 446 5.87 6.95 -31.40
N VAL A 447 4.84 6.19 -31.78
CA VAL A 447 3.52 6.75 -32.14
C VAL A 447 2.88 7.51 -30.97
N LEU A 448 3.17 7.10 -29.73
CA LEU A 448 2.65 7.73 -28.51
C LEU A 448 3.13 9.18 -28.35
N LEU A 449 4.43 9.46 -28.52
CA LEU A 449 4.93 10.82 -28.37
C LEU A 449 4.27 11.75 -29.39
N ARG A 450 4.10 11.29 -30.63
CA ARG A 450 3.44 12.06 -31.68
C ARG A 450 1.98 12.36 -31.37
N LEU A 451 1.20 11.34 -31.01
CA LEU A 451 -0.21 11.52 -30.66
C LEU A 451 -0.36 12.45 -29.46
N SER A 452 0.53 12.33 -28.46
CA SER A 452 0.56 13.23 -27.31
C SER A 452 0.91 14.68 -27.68
N LEU A 453 1.89 14.89 -28.57
CA LEU A 453 2.24 16.22 -29.07
C LEU A 453 1.05 16.86 -29.81
N SER A 454 0.45 16.10 -30.73
CA SER A 454 -0.72 16.54 -31.50
C SER A 454 -1.89 16.90 -30.57
N LYS A 455 -2.19 16.05 -29.57
CA LYS A 455 -3.25 16.31 -28.58
C LYS A 455 -2.92 17.49 -27.65
N ALA A 456 -1.64 17.76 -27.39
CA ALA A 456 -1.17 18.96 -26.68
C ALA A 456 -1.15 20.23 -27.55
N GLY A 457 -1.52 20.15 -28.84
CA GLY A 457 -1.57 21.30 -29.74
C GLY A 457 -0.22 21.78 -30.25
N GLY A 458 0.79 20.90 -30.30
CA GLY A 458 2.12 21.24 -30.85
C GLY A 458 2.76 20.09 -31.62
N ASP A 459 3.76 20.42 -32.45
CA ASP A 459 4.46 19.40 -33.26
C ASP A 459 5.89 19.11 -32.75
N ARG A 460 6.42 19.96 -31.86
CA ARG A 460 7.80 19.86 -31.34
C ARG A 460 7.99 20.59 -30.01
N ILE A 461 8.99 20.14 -29.24
CA ILE A 461 9.38 20.73 -27.96
C ILE A 461 10.57 21.67 -28.13
N GLN A 462 10.46 22.89 -27.62
CA GLN A 462 11.54 23.89 -27.60
C GLN A 462 12.49 23.65 -26.41
N VAL A 463 13.36 22.65 -26.53
CA VAL A 463 14.27 22.19 -25.46
C VAL A 463 15.06 23.35 -24.82
N GLY A 464 15.16 23.35 -23.49
CA GLY A 464 15.95 24.32 -22.72
C GLY A 464 15.28 25.68 -22.47
N THR A 465 14.05 25.89 -22.96
CA THR A 465 13.30 27.14 -22.76
C THR A 465 12.18 26.97 -21.73
N VAL A 466 11.71 28.07 -21.12
CA VAL A 466 10.52 28.06 -20.24
C VAL A 466 9.29 27.54 -21.00
N LYS A 467 9.14 27.96 -22.26
CA LYS A 467 8.08 27.47 -23.17
C LYS A 467 8.21 25.95 -23.40
N GLY A 468 9.41 25.44 -23.59
CA GLY A 468 9.68 24.01 -23.73
C GLY A 468 9.27 23.20 -22.50
N LYS A 469 9.54 23.72 -21.30
CA LYS A 469 9.08 23.07 -20.06
C LYS A 469 7.55 22.96 -20.00
N GLN A 470 6.83 24.02 -20.40
CA GLN A 470 5.37 23.98 -20.48
C GLN A 470 4.89 22.96 -21.53
N GLN A 471 5.47 22.99 -22.74
CA GLN A 471 5.15 22.02 -23.79
C GLN A 471 5.36 20.56 -23.34
N ILE A 472 6.41 20.30 -22.55
CA ILE A 472 6.66 18.97 -21.98
C ILE A 472 5.55 18.59 -21.00
N THR A 473 5.16 19.49 -20.10
CA THR A 473 4.05 19.25 -19.16
C THR A 473 2.75 18.97 -19.90
N ASP A 474 2.41 19.76 -20.92
CA ASP A 474 1.21 19.57 -21.74
C ASP A 474 1.26 18.23 -22.50
N THR A 475 2.43 17.84 -23.00
CA THR A 475 2.65 16.55 -23.68
C THR A 475 2.53 15.37 -22.71
N LEU A 476 3.09 15.48 -21.50
CA LEU A 476 2.93 14.49 -20.43
C LEU A 476 1.46 14.35 -20.01
N ARG A 477 0.73 15.47 -19.98
CA ARG A 477 -0.70 15.50 -19.70
C ARG A 477 -1.51 14.81 -20.79
N ALA A 478 -1.21 15.07 -22.06
CA ALA A 478 -1.80 14.37 -23.19
C ALA A 478 -1.46 12.86 -23.19
N LEU A 479 -0.25 12.49 -22.79
CA LEU A 479 0.14 11.09 -22.63
C LEU A 479 -0.68 10.40 -21.53
N LEU A 480 -0.95 11.09 -20.42
CA LEU A 480 -1.83 10.60 -19.35
C LEU A 480 -3.28 10.39 -19.85
N GLU A 481 -3.78 11.29 -20.70
CA GLU A 481 -5.10 11.14 -21.34
C GLU A 481 -5.15 9.93 -22.28
N LEU A 482 -4.08 9.66 -23.03
CA LEU A 482 -4.01 8.43 -23.82
C LEU A 482 -3.96 7.19 -22.92
N ALA A 483 -3.25 7.26 -21.79
CA ALA A 483 -3.14 6.17 -20.83
C ALA A 483 -4.48 5.82 -20.16
N SER A 484 -5.40 6.78 -20.05
CA SER A 484 -6.76 6.60 -19.51
C SER A 484 -7.80 6.19 -20.57
N TRP A 485 -7.35 5.84 -21.78
CA TRP A 485 -8.19 5.48 -22.94
C TRP A 485 -9.13 6.61 -23.39
N SER A 486 -8.76 7.88 -23.19
CA SER A 486 -9.59 9.02 -23.60
C SER A 486 -10.07 8.99 -25.06
N PRO A 487 -9.29 8.57 -26.09
CA PRO A 487 -9.78 8.58 -27.47
C PRO A 487 -10.94 7.60 -27.68
N LEU A 488 -10.95 6.46 -26.98
CA LEU A 488 -12.06 5.51 -27.05
C LEU A 488 -13.32 6.09 -26.40
N ARG A 489 -13.17 6.78 -25.26
CA ARG A 489 -14.29 7.45 -24.61
C ARG A 489 -14.88 8.56 -25.49
N GLU A 490 -14.03 9.41 -26.07
CA GLU A 490 -14.43 10.46 -27.01
C GLU A 490 -15.17 9.88 -28.21
N ALA A 491 -14.71 8.74 -28.74
CA ALA A 491 -15.39 8.03 -29.82
C ALA A 491 -16.80 7.57 -29.41
N VAL A 492 -16.92 6.89 -28.27
CA VAL A 492 -18.20 6.40 -27.74
C VAL A 492 -19.16 7.54 -27.40
N GLU A 493 -18.68 8.62 -26.79
CA GLU A 493 -19.49 9.79 -26.43
C GLU A 493 -20.11 10.48 -27.64
N SER A 494 -19.44 10.40 -28.80
CA SER A 494 -19.93 11.00 -30.05
C SER A 494 -21.03 10.20 -30.75
N VAL A 495 -21.21 8.92 -30.40
CA VAL A 495 -22.16 8.01 -31.07
C VAL A 495 -23.24 7.45 -30.12
N VAL A 496 -22.97 7.36 -28.82
CA VAL A 496 -23.91 6.84 -27.82
C VAL A 496 -24.44 7.94 -26.91
N ALA A 497 -25.77 8.05 -26.85
CA ALA A 497 -26.48 8.91 -25.91
C ALA A 497 -26.65 8.24 -24.53
N PRO A 498 -26.62 9.02 -23.43
CA PRO A 498 -26.88 8.47 -22.10
C PRO A 498 -28.37 8.12 -21.93
N VAL A 499 -28.64 7.13 -21.09
CA VAL A 499 -30.00 6.84 -20.62
C VAL A 499 -30.40 7.91 -19.60
N ALA A 500 -31.67 8.33 -19.63
CA ALA A 500 -32.21 9.27 -18.66
C ALA A 500 -32.07 8.73 -17.23
N GLU A 501 -31.83 9.61 -16.26
CA GLU A 501 -31.51 9.23 -14.87
C GLU A 501 -32.60 8.37 -14.23
N ASP A 502 -33.86 8.78 -14.38
CA ASP A 502 -35.04 8.10 -13.84
C ASP A 502 -35.22 6.68 -14.37
N ALA A 503 -34.91 6.46 -15.65
CA ALA A 503 -34.90 5.14 -16.25
C ALA A 503 -33.68 4.31 -15.82
N ALA A 504 -32.49 4.94 -15.76
CA ALA A 504 -31.24 4.26 -15.47
C ALA A 504 -31.14 3.73 -14.03
N VAL A 505 -31.68 4.46 -13.03
CA VAL A 505 -31.69 4.00 -11.63
C VAL A 505 -32.65 2.82 -11.38
N GLN A 506 -33.59 2.56 -12.28
CA GLN A 506 -34.57 1.47 -12.19
C GLN A 506 -34.16 0.20 -12.95
N LEU A 507 -33.04 0.23 -13.68
CA LEU A 507 -32.56 -0.92 -14.43
C LEU A 507 -32.22 -2.09 -13.49
N ALA A 508 -32.52 -3.31 -13.93
CA ALA A 508 -32.20 -4.55 -13.19
C ALA A 508 -30.87 -5.19 -13.64
N LYS A 509 -30.39 -4.87 -14.84
CA LYS A 509 -29.17 -5.39 -15.48
C LYS A 509 -28.41 -4.25 -16.14
N LEU A 510 -27.13 -4.47 -16.41
CA LEU A 510 -26.33 -3.53 -17.18
C LEU A 510 -26.91 -3.39 -18.61
N PRO A 511 -26.98 -2.17 -19.16
CA PRO A 511 -27.46 -1.96 -20.51
C PRO A 511 -26.49 -2.58 -21.52
N GLU A 512 -27.00 -3.38 -22.44
CA GLU A 512 -26.19 -4.03 -23.47
C GLU A 512 -25.71 -3.01 -24.51
N ALA A 513 -24.51 -3.20 -25.03
CA ALA A 513 -23.99 -2.46 -26.17
C ALA A 513 -24.53 -3.08 -27.47
N ALA A 514 -25.24 -2.30 -28.29
CA ALA A 514 -25.72 -2.78 -29.57
C ALA A 514 -24.56 -2.92 -30.55
N ALA A 515 -24.60 -3.94 -31.42
CA ALA A 515 -23.53 -4.19 -32.39
C ALA A 515 -23.23 -2.97 -33.28
N ALA A 516 -24.26 -2.21 -33.67
CA ALA A 516 -24.11 -0.98 -34.45
C ALA A 516 -23.35 0.12 -33.67
N GLU A 517 -23.64 0.30 -32.38
CA GLU A 517 -22.93 1.28 -31.52
C GLU A 517 -21.44 0.93 -31.40
N VAL A 518 -21.13 -0.36 -31.28
CA VAL A 518 -19.74 -0.84 -31.21
C VAL A 518 -19.00 -0.56 -32.51
N THR A 519 -19.59 -0.89 -33.66
CA THR A 519 -18.98 -0.63 -34.97
C THR A 519 -18.74 0.85 -35.20
N GLU A 520 -19.75 1.69 -34.95
CA GLU A 520 -19.64 3.14 -35.17
C GLU A 520 -18.60 3.80 -34.25
N ALA A 521 -18.53 3.37 -32.98
CA ALA A 521 -17.52 3.84 -32.05
C ALA A 521 -16.09 3.46 -32.50
N GLN A 522 -15.90 2.25 -33.02
CA GLN A 522 -14.59 1.80 -33.51
C GLN A 522 -14.16 2.55 -34.79
N ASP A 523 -15.10 2.80 -35.70
CA ASP A 523 -14.85 3.63 -36.89
C ASP A 523 -14.45 5.06 -36.49
N LYS A 524 -15.11 5.61 -35.47
CA LYS A 524 -14.77 6.94 -34.95
C LYS A 524 -13.42 6.96 -34.25
N LEU A 525 -13.09 5.93 -33.47
CA LEU A 525 -11.78 5.79 -32.83
C LEU A 525 -10.65 5.81 -33.87
N GLN A 526 -10.81 5.13 -35.00
CA GLN A 526 -9.83 5.13 -36.08
C GLN A 526 -9.55 6.55 -36.61
N GLN A 527 -10.57 7.40 -36.69
CA GLN A 527 -10.42 8.82 -37.08
C GLN A 527 -9.69 9.63 -36.01
N LEU A 528 -10.06 9.47 -34.73
CA LEU A 528 -9.45 10.19 -33.62
C LEU A 528 -7.98 9.84 -33.43
N LEU A 529 -7.60 8.59 -33.71
CA LEU A 529 -6.21 8.13 -33.69
C LEU A 529 -5.43 8.50 -34.97
N GLN A 530 -6.04 9.25 -35.91
CA GLN A 530 -5.39 9.74 -37.12
C GLN A 530 -4.74 8.62 -37.95
N TRP A 531 -5.37 7.43 -37.97
CA TRP A 531 -4.77 6.23 -38.59
C TRP A 531 -4.34 6.44 -40.06
N PRO A 532 -5.17 7.03 -40.94
CA PRO A 532 -4.76 7.25 -42.33
C PRO A 532 -3.53 8.15 -42.46
N GLN A 533 -3.38 9.17 -41.60
CA GLN A 533 -2.21 10.05 -41.63
C GLN A 533 -0.95 9.33 -41.14
N LEU A 534 -1.07 8.48 -40.11
CA LEU A 534 0.05 7.72 -39.56
C LEU A 534 0.61 6.69 -40.56
N GLN A 535 -0.24 6.10 -41.41
CA GLN A 535 0.21 5.16 -42.46
C GLN A 535 1.04 5.83 -43.56
N GLN A 536 0.85 7.13 -43.79
CA GLN A 536 1.56 7.88 -44.83
C GLN A 536 2.97 8.31 -44.41
N GLN A 537 3.37 8.09 -43.15
CA GLN A 537 4.58 8.65 -42.57
C GLN A 537 5.65 7.60 -42.33
N GLU A 538 6.82 7.83 -42.92
CA GLU A 538 7.97 6.94 -42.78
C GLU A 538 8.44 6.81 -41.32
N GLY A 539 8.74 5.56 -40.93
CA GLY A 539 9.40 5.24 -39.67
C GLY A 539 8.49 4.96 -38.46
N GLN A 540 7.24 5.44 -38.44
CA GLN A 540 6.36 5.25 -37.28
C GLN A 540 5.36 4.09 -37.47
N MET A 541 4.42 4.21 -38.40
CA MET A 541 3.38 3.19 -38.66
C MET A 541 3.27 2.80 -40.14
N LYS A 542 4.23 3.23 -40.97
CA LYS A 542 4.37 2.74 -42.34
C LYS A 542 4.57 1.21 -42.30
N ASP A 543 3.75 0.49 -43.07
CA ASP A 543 3.72 -0.98 -43.15
C ASP A 543 3.19 -1.70 -41.89
N LYS A 544 2.61 -0.98 -40.92
CA LYS A 544 1.93 -1.55 -39.75
C LYS A 544 0.43 -1.72 -40.00
N THR A 545 -0.19 -2.63 -39.24
CA THR A 545 -1.64 -2.87 -39.25
C THR A 545 -2.34 -1.97 -38.24
N TYR A 546 -3.67 -1.85 -38.37
CA TYR A 546 -4.47 -1.16 -37.35
C TYR A 546 -4.39 -1.87 -35.98
N ALA A 547 -4.27 -3.20 -35.96
CA ALA A 547 -4.07 -3.95 -34.72
C ALA A 547 -2.77 -3.54 -33.99
N ASP A 548 -1.69 -3.26 -34.74
CA ASP A 548 -0.45 -2.74 -34.15
C ASP A 548 -0.65 -1.36 -33.51
N LEU A 549 -1.49 -0.49 -34.11
CA LEU A 549 -1.84 0.81 -33.53
C LEU A 549 -2.62 0.64 -32.23
N ILE A 550 -3.60 -0.27 -32.23
CA ILE A 550 -4.45 -0.53 -31.07
C ILE A 550 -3.64 -1.10 -29.90
N ASP A 551 -2.70 -2.02 -30.14
CA ASP A 551 -1.77 -2.47 -29.10
C ASP A 551 -0.88 -1.31 -28.61
N ALA A 552 -0.32 -0.51 -29.53
CA ALA A 552 0.55 0.60 -29.16
C ALA A 552 -0.16 1.66 -28.29
N VAL A 553 -1.43 1.99 -28.59
CA VAL A 553 -2.18 3.06 -27.91
C VAL A 553 -2.99 2.52 -26.73
N LEU A 554 -3.80 1.50 -26.95
CA LEU A 554 -4.73 0.96 -25.95
C LEU A 554 -4.18 -0.26 -25.20
N GLY A 555 -3.23 -0.99 -25.80
CA GLY A 555 -2.53 -2.12 -25.17
C GLY A 555 -3.22 -3.46 -25.31
N VAL A 556 -4.26 -3.54 -26.12
CA VAL A 556 -5.09 -4.74 -26.27
C VAL A 556 -5.07 -5.21 -27.72
N ASP A 557 -5.47 -6.46 -27.95
CA ASP A 557 -5.77 -6.93 -29.30
C ASP A 557 -7.18 -6.46 -29.74
N LEU A 558 -7.62 -6.88 -30.93
CA LEU A 558 -8.92 -6.48 -31.47
C LEU A 558 -10.11 -7.08 -30.70
N GLU A 559 -9.93 -8.24 -30.06
CA GLU A 559 -10.96 -8.83 -29.19
C GLU A 559 -11.08 -8.02 -27.89
N GLY A 560 -9.96 -7.63 -27.31
CA GLY A 560 -9.88 -6.72 -26.18
C GLY A 560 -10.41 -5.32 -26.49
N LEU A 561 -10.17 -4.79 -27.69
CA LEU A 561 -10.78 -3.53 -28.16
C LEU A 561 -12.30 -3.64 -28.18
N ASN A 562 -12.85 -4.74 -28.69
CA ASN A 562 -14.29 -4.97 -28.68
C ASN A 562 -14.84 -5.00 -27.24
N ALA A 563 -14.19 -5.73 -26.32
CA ALA A 563 -14.57 -5.76 -24.92
C ALA A 563 -14.51 -4.38 -24.24
N LEU A 564 -13.42 -3.61 -24.48
CA LEU A 564 -13.29 -2.24 -23.98
C LEU A 564 -14.35 -1.30 -24.54
N THR A 565 -14.68 -1.42 -25.82
CA THR A 565 -15.71 -0.59 -26.47
C THR A 565 -17.07 -0.85 -25.84
N GLN A 566 -17.44 -2.12 -25.62
CA GLN A 566 -18.67 -2.47 -24.94
C GLN A 566 -18.71 -1.92 -23.51
N GLN A 567 -17.61 -2.01 -22.76
CA GLN A 567 -17.51 -1.46 -21.42
C GLN A 567 -17.70 0.07 -21.40
N GLU A 568 -17.07 0.81 -22.32
CA GLU A 568 -17.23 2.26 -22.41
C GLU A 568 -18.64 2.66 -22.89
N ILE A 569 -19.30 1.88 -23.76
CA ILE A 569 -20.71 2.09 -24.12
C ILE A 569 -21.61 1.95 -22.89
N THR A 570 -21.42 0.91 -22.08
CA THR A 570 -22.15 0.73 -20.81
C THR A 570 -21.93 1.92 -19.88
N ASN A 571 -20.67 2.36 -19.73
CA ASN A 571 -20.33 3.55 -18.94
C ASN A 571 -21.01 4.81 -19.46
N ARG A 572 -21.08 4.98 -20.79
CA ARG A 572 -21.74 6.13 -21.42
C ARG A 572 -23.24 6.11 -21.20
N LYS A 573 -23.90 4.95 -21.37
CA LYS A 573 -25.34 4.78 -21.11
C LYS A 573 -25.70 5.13 -19.67
N LEU A 574 -24.83 4.82 -18.70
CA LEU A 574 -25.03 5.10 -17.27
C LEU A 574 -24.40 6.43 -16.80
N SER A 575 -23.84 7.24 -17.71
CA SER A 575 -23.02 8.41 -17.33
C SER A 575 -23.79 9.47 -16.54
N VAL A 576 -25.08 9.66 -16.76
CA VAL A 576 -25.91 10.62 -16.00
C VAL A 576 -26.00 10.20 -14.52
N VAL A 577 -26.27 8.92 -14.25
CA VAL A 577 -26.29 8.37 -12.88
C VAL A 577 -24.91 8.43 -12.25
N ASN A 578 -23.84 8.15 -13.01
CA ASN A 578 -22.46 8.24 -12.52
C ASN A 578 -22.11 9.67 -12.08
N VAL A 579 -22.55 10.68 -12.84
CA VAL A 579 -22.39 12.10 -12.49
C VAL A 579 -23.17 12.45 -11.22
N SER A 580 -24.42 11.98 -11.08
CA SER A 580 -25.21 12.18 -9.85
C SER A 580 -24.56 11.52 -8.63
N ILE A 581 -24.07 10.28 -8.77
CA ILE A 581 -23.28 9.59 -7.73
C ILE A 581 -22.07 10.42 -7.32
N ALA A 582 -21.33 10.98 -8.28
CA ALA A 582 -20.13 11.76 -8.00
C ALA A 582 -20.44 13.09 -7.28
N LYS A 583 -21.54 13.77 -7.64
CA LYS A 583 -22.04 14.96 -6.91
C LYS A 583 -22.51 14.60 -5.50
N SER A 584 -23.23 13.50 -5.33
CA SER A 584 -23.62 13.00 -4.01
C SER A 584 -22.41 12.63 -3.15
N ALA A 585 -21.34 12.09 -3.74
CA ALA A 585 -20.08 11.85 -3.04
C ALA A 585 -19.41 13.16 -2.61
N GLN A 586 -19.37 14.19 -3.46
CA GLN A 586 -18.91 15.53 -3.11
C GLN A 586 -19.68 16.09 -1.91
N GLU A 587 -21.01 16.10 -1.98
CA GLU A 587 -21.88 16.60 -0.92
C GLU A 587 -21.68 15.81 0.37
N TYR A 588 -21.54 14.48 0.29
CA TYR A 588 -21.25 13.64 1.44
C TYR A 588 -19.95 14.06 2.12
N ILE A 589 -18.87 14.23 1.36
CA ILE A 589 -17.55 14.64 1.86
C ILE A 589 -17.62 16.03 2.50
N GLN A 590 -18.23 17.01 1.82
CA GLN A 590 -18.41 18.36 2.35
C GLN A 590 -19.21 18.35 3.67
N GLN A 591 -20.32 17.60 3.72
CA GLN A 591 -21.13 17.46 4.94
C GLN A 591 -20.34 16.83 6.09
N GLN A 592 -19.38 15.91 5.85
CA GLN A 592 -18.51 15.40 6.92
C GLN A 592 -17.66 16.52 7.52
N LEU A 593 -17.10 17.40 6.67
CA LEU A 593 -16.31 18.54 7.10
C LEU A 593 -17.14 19.59 7.85
N ASP A 594 -18.41 19.76 7.48
CA ASP A 594 -19.33 20.68 8.17
C ASP A 594 -19.81 20.13 9.52
N ILE A 595 -19.99 18.81 9.65
CA ILE A 595 -20.40 18.14 10.90
C ILE A 595 -19.33 18.26 11.98
N ASP A 596 -18.08 18.00 11.63
CA ASP A 596 -16.94 18.20 12.53
C ASP A 596 -15.73 18.74 11.74
N PRO A 597 -15.49 20.07 11.79
CA PRO A 597 -14.37 20.68 11.08
C PRO A 597 -13.01 20.31 11.66
N TYR A 598 -12.97 19.77 12.88
CA TYR A 598 -11.75 19.24 13.47
C TYR A 598 -11.42 17.82 12.98
N THR A 599 -12.21 17.27 12.06
CA THR A 599 -11.87 16.03 11.35
C THR A 599 -10.47 16.12 10.78
N GLN A 600 -9.57 15.29 11.32
CA GLN A 600 -8.15 15.32 10.98
C GLN A 600 -7.89 14.90 9.53
N LEU A 601 -8.59 13.86 9.08
CA LEU A 601 -8.46 13.29 7.74
C LEU A 601 -9.73 12.53 7.39
N ILE A 602 -10.12 12.58 6.11
CA ILE A 602 -11.13 11.67 5.56
C ILE A 602 -10.42 10.42 5.05
N GLU A 603 -10.80 9.25 5.54
CA GLU A 603 -10.29 8.00 4.97
C GLU A 603 -10.77 7.85 3.53
N GLU A 604 -9.85 7.70 2.57
CA GLU A 604 -10.19 7.52 1.15
C GLU A 604 -10.92 6.20 0.86
N THR A 605 -10.94 5.23 1.78
CA THR A 605 -11.82 4.06 1.66
C THR A 605 -13.20 4.44 2.21
N PRO A 606 -14.29 4.43 1.41
CA PRO A 606 -15.61 4.64 1.95
C PRO A 606 -16.03 3.45 2.82
N ALA A 607 -16.57 3.73 3.99
CA ALA A 607 -17.30 2.76 4.79
C ALA A 607 -18.60 2.34 4.08
N GLU A 608 -19.11 1.14 4.35
CA GLU A 608 -20.36 0.64 3.75
C GLU A 608 -21.52 1.61 3.95
N GLN A 609 -21.62 2.22 5.14
CA GLN A 609 -22.62 3.24 5.43
C GLN A 609 -22.53 4.47 4.52
N ALA A 610 -21.32 4.91 4.16
CA ALA A 610 -21.13 6.01 3.23
C ALA A 610 -21.65 5.63 1.83
N VAL A 611 -21.37 4.40 1.39
CA VAL A 611 -21.85 3.88 0.11
C VAL A 611 -23.37 3.87 0.06
N THR A 612 -24.03 3.30 1.07
CA THR A 612 -25.50 3.25 1.14
C THR A 612 -26.13 4.63 1.19
N ILE A 613 -25.55 5.59 1.93
CA ILE A 613 -26.06 6.98 1.98
C ILE A 613 -25.98 7.65 0.60
N ILE A 614 -24.85 7.52 -0.10
CA ILE A 614 -24.64 8.11 -1.42
C ILE A 614 -25.63 7.51 -2.42
N LEU A 615 -25.75 6.18 -2.49
CA LEU A 615 -26.71 5.51 -3.39
C LEU A 615 -28.16 5.95 -3.13
N LYS A 616 -28.55 6.00 -1.85
CA LYS A 616 -29.90 6.43 -1.44
C LYS A 616 -30.19 7.87 -1.87
N SER A 617 -29.20 8.76 -1.83
CA SER A 617 -29.38 10.15 -2.26
C SER A 617 -29.66 10.30 -3.76
N VAL A 618 -29.22 9.34 -4.58
CA VAL A 618 -29.47 9.28 -6.03
C VAL A 618 -30.75 8.48 -6.36
N GLY A 619 -31.43 7.93 -5.35
CA GLY A 619 -32.65 7.14 -5.53
C GLY A 619 -32.41 5.65 -5.87
N ILE A 620 -31.18 5.16 -5.72
CA ILE A 620 -30.83 3.74 -5.93
C ILE A 620 -31.09 2.96 -4.63
N LYS A 621 -31.88 1.89 -4.74
CA LYS A 621 -32.18 0.99 -3.60
C LYS A 621 -31.05 -0.02 -3.42
N ASP A 622 -30.55 -0.14 -2.18
CA ASP A 622 -29.51 -1.10 -1.78
C ASP A 622 -30.16 -2.40 -1.26
N GLU A 623 -30.90 -3.09 -2.12
CA GLU A 623 -31.64 -4.32 -1.79
C GLU A 623 -31.16 -5.50 -2.67
N GLY A 624 -30.57 -6.54 -2.03
CA GLY A 624 -30.07 -7.74 -2.72
C GLY A 624 -28.69 -7.57 -3.38
N GLU A 625 -28.19 -8.63 -4.01
CA GLU A 625 -27.01 -8.57 -4.87
C GLU A 625 -27.45 -8.63 -6.34
N SER A 626 -27.16 -7.57 -7.10
CA SER A 626 -27.34 -7.52 -8.56
C SER A 626 -26.10 -6.97 -9.26
N GLU A 627 -25.98 -7.25 -10.54
CA GLU A 627 -24.86 -6.79 -11.38
C GLU A 627 -24.82 -5.26 -11.46
N ILE A 628 -25.99 -4.62 -11.64
CA ILE A 628 -26.08 -3.16 -11.72
C ILE A 628 -25.83 -2.47 -10.38
N LEU A 629 -26.33 -3.03 -9.27
CA LEU A 629 -26.04 -2.48 -7.95
C LEU A 629 -24.55 -2.59 -7.63
N THR A 630 -23.92 -3.69 -8.04
CA THR A 630 -22.47 -3.85 -7.95
C THR A 630 -21.74 -2.75 -8.71
N TYR A 631 -22.13 -2.50 -9.97
CA TYR A 631 -21.57 -1.43 -10.79
C TYR A 631 -21.69 -0.06 -10.09
N PHE A 632 -22.87 0.28 -9.57
CA PHE A 632 -23.05 1.55 -8.86
C PHE A 632 -22.22 1.64 -7.57
N LYS A 633 -22.08 0.55 -6.80
CA LYS A 633 -21.17 0.51 -5.64
C LYS A 633 -19.72 0.78 -6.03
N GLU A 634 -19.27 0.27 -7.18
CA GLU A 634 -17.93 0.55 -7.71
C GLU A 634 -17.78 2.02 -8.15
N ARG A 635 -18.81 2.59 -8.77
CA ARG A 635 -18.83 4.01 -9.15
C ARG A 635 -18.85 4.96 -7.95
N VAL A 636 -19.57 4.60 -6.87
CA VAL A 636 -19.50 5.33 -5.60
C VAL A 636 -18.09 5.26 -5.03
N PHE A 637 -17.44 4.09 -5.05
CA PHE A 637 -16.09 3.94 -4.56
C PHE A 637 -15.10 4.83 -5.32
N ALA A 638 -15.13 4.80 -6.66
CA ALA A 638 -14.27 5.64 -7.50
C ALA A 638 -14.45 7.13 -7.20
N SER A 639 -15.71 7.59 -7.15
CA SER A 639 -16.03 9.01 -6.95
C SER A 639 -15.68 9.49 -5.53
N TYR A 640 -15.94 8.65 -4.52
CA TYR A 640 -15.56 8.94 -3.14
C TYR A 640 -14.05 9.04 -2.99
N VAL A 641 -13.30 8.09 -3.57
CA VAL A 641 -11.82 8.12 -3.57
C VAL A 641 -11.32 9.41 -4.22
N ALA A 642 -11.88 9.79 -5.37
CA ALA A 642 -11.48 11.01 -6.09
C ALA A 642 -11.64 12.28 -5.22
N TRP A 643 -12.82 12.46 -4.60
CA TRP A 643 -13.09 13.60 -3.72
C TRP A 643 -12.29 13.55 -2.41
N ALA A 644 -12.13 12.39 -1.79
CA ALA A 644 -11.30 12.23 -0.60
C ALA A 644 -9.80 12.49 -0.90
N SER A 645 -9.32 12.10 -2.08
CA SER A 645 -7.97 12.45 -2.54
C SER A 645 -7.82 13.95 -2.80
N ALA A 646 -8.85 14.63 -3.30
CA ALA A 646 -8.83 16.09 -3.42
C ALA A 646 -8.75 16.77 -2.04
N ASP A 647 -9.55 16.35 -1.05
CA ASP A 647 -9.45 16.80 0.35
C ASP A 647 -8.02 16.59 0.90
N ARG A 648 -7.46 15.39 0.74
CA ARG A 648 -6.08 15.08 1.16
C ARG A 648 -5.04 16.01 0.52
N LEU A 649 -5.14 16.28 -0.78
CA LEU A 649 -4.23 17.17 -1.50
C LEU A 649 -4.30 18.60 -0.96
N VAL A 650 -5.52 19.11 -0.69
CA VAL A 650 -5.68 20.44 -0.09
C VAL A 650 -5.09 20.48 1.31
N ARG A 651 -5.30 19.47 2.16
CA ARG A 651 -4.71 19.42 3.50
C ARG A 651 -3.19 19.42 3.46
N LEU A 652 -2.59 18.67 2.54
CA LEU A 652 -1.14 18.68 2.32
C LEU A 652 -0.66 20.06 1.85
N ALA A 653 -1.40 20.71 0.96
CA ALA A 653 -1.10 22.06 0.50
C ALA A 653 -1.22 23.11 1.61
N VAL A 654 -2.26 23.02 2.45
CA VAL A 654 -2.42 23.83 3.68
C VAL A 654 -1.24 23.62 4.61
N ARG A 655 -0.83 22.37 4.82
CA ARG A 655 0.32 22.01 5.65
C ARG A 655 1.62 22.64 5.15
N ARG A 656 1.89 22.58 3.84
CA ARG A 656 3.08 23.19 3.24
C ARG A 656 3.02 24.71 3.28
N CYS A 657 1.86 25.30 2.96
CA CYS A 657 1.66 26.74 3.05
C CYS A 657 1.89 27.26 4.48
N ALA A 658 1.29 26.61 5.48
CA ALA A 658 1.40 26.99 6.89
C ALA A 658 2.77 26.68 7.54
N SER A 659 3.71 26.09 6.81
CA SER A 659 5.05 25.77 7.32
C SER A 659 6.20 26.39 6.53
N THR A 660 5.98 26.72 5.25
CA THR A 660 7.05 27.20 4.34
C THR A 660 6.83 28.63 3.85
N ASP A 661 5.59 29.11 3.78
CA ASP A 661 5.28 30.46 3.31
C ASP A 661 5.06 31.40 4.51
N PRO A 662 5.83 32.50 4.67
CA PRO A 662 5.71 33.39 5.82
C PRO A 662 4.32 33.99 6.02
N ALA A 663 3.60 34.31 4.93
CA ALA A 663 2.24 34.83 5.03
C ALA A 663 1.24 33.72 5.35
N GLY A 664 1.39 32.54 4.74
CA GLY A 664 0.64 31.34 5.09
C GLY A 664 0.75 30.99 6.57
N VAL A 665 1.97 31.04 7.13
CA VAL A 665 2.26 30.82 8.56
C VAL A 665 1.52 31.85 9.43
N SER A 666 1.66 33.14 9.12
CA SER A 666 1.05 34.22 9.90
C SER A 666 -0.48 34.13 9.91
N VAL A 667 -1.10 33.90 8.74
CA VAL A 667 -2.56 33.76 8.62
C VAL A 667 -3.06 32.50 9.34
N HIS A 668 -2.33 31.39 9.25
CA HIS A 668 -2.69 30.17 9.98
C HIS A 668 -2.59 30.35 11.50
N GLN A 669 -1.58 31.08 11.99
CA GLN A 669 -1.45 31.42 13.40
C GLN A 669 -2.65 32.24 13.89
N LYS A 670 -3.09 33.26 13.13
CA LYS A 670 -4.30 34.03 13.44
C LYS A 670 -5.55 33.15 13.53
N TYR A 671 -5.78 32.28 12.53
CA TYR A 671 -6.91 31.34 12.57
C TYR A 671 -6.88 30.42 13.80
N THR A 672 -5.71 29.83 14.08
CA THR A 672 -5.55 28.91 15.23
C THR A 672 -5.63 29.61 16.58
N ALA A 673 -5.31 30.91 16.65
CA ALA A 673 -5.51 31.76 17.83
C ALA A 673 -6.98 32.21 18.01
N GLY A 674 -7.80 32.10 16.97
CA GLY A 674 -9.17 32.63 16.96
C GLY A 674 -9.25 34.13 16.66
N GLU A 675 -8.16 34.72 16.13
CA GLU A 675 -8.09 36.12 15.74
C GLU A 675 -8.82 36.38 14.42
N VAL A 676 -9.14 37.65 14.16
CA VAL A 676 -9.72 38.09 12.88
C VAL A 676 -8.65 38.05 11.79
N VAL A 677 -9.06 37.57 10.62
CA VAL A 677 -8.25 37.47 9.40
C VAL A 677 -9.07 38.18 8.35
N ASP A 678 -8.54 39.28 7.84
CA ASP A 678 -9.25 40.11 6.89
C ASP A 678 -9.35 39.45 5.49
N ALA A 679 -10.04 40.13 4.58
CA ALA A 679 -10.27 39.61 3.24
C ALA A 679 -8.99 39.49 2.38
N GLU A 680 -8.00 40.35 2.61
CA GLU A 680 -6.74 40.36 1.88
C GLU A 680 -5.86 39.18 2.34
N GLU A 681 -5.75 39.00 3.65
CA GLU A 681 -5.06 37.87 4.28
C GLU A 681 -5.70 36.53 3.87
N GLN A 682 -7.03 36.46 3.85
CA GLN A 682 -7.78 35.31 3.32
C GLN A 682 -7.42 35.00 1.87
N GLN A 683 -7.33 36.03 1.02
CA GLN A 683 -6.99 35.86 -0.38
C GLN A 683 -5.53 35.41 -0.55
N GLN A 684 -4.60 35.96 0.24
CA GLN A 684 -3.20 35.56 0.23
C GLN A 684 -3.02 34.10 0.63
N ALA A 685 -3.66 33.67 1.72
CA ALA A 685 -3.68 32.27 2.15
C ALA A 685 -4.24 31.34 1.06
N ARG A 686 -5.37 31.69 0.45
CA ARG A 686 -5.94 30.91 -0.67
C ARG A 686 -4.97 30.77 -1.85
N ARG A 687 -4.28 31.86 -2.23
CA ARG A 687 -3.27 31.83 -3.31
C ARG A 687 -2.09 30.93 -2.97
N CYS A 688 -1.58 31.01 -1.73
CA CYS A 688 -0.50 30.16 -1.25
C CYS A 688 -0.87 28.67 -1.30
N VAL A 689 -2.04 28.30 -0.74
CA VAL A 689 -2.52 26.91 -0.75
C VAL A 689 -2.75 26.41 -2.17
N TRP A 690 -3.41 27.20 -3.03
CA TRP A 690 -3.65 26.81 -4.41
C TRP A 690 -2.35 26.65 -5.23
N GLY A 691 -1.35 27.50 -4.97
CA GLY A 691 -0.01 27.35 -5.52
C GLY A 691 0.63 26.01 -5.13
N GLN A 692 0.51 25.61 -3.86
CA GLN A 692 0.99 24.31 -3.37
C GLN A 692 0.21 23.12 -3.99
N VAL A 693 -1.12 23.21 -4.11
CA VAL A 693 -1.93 22.19 -4.82
C VAL A 693 -1.43 22.01 -6.25
N THR A 694 -1.21 23.12 -6.97
CA THR A 694 -0.74 23.10 -8.35
C THR A 694 0.66 22.49 -8.46
N GLN A 695 1.57 22.84 -7.54
CA GLN A 695 2.92 22.27 -7.51
C GLN A 695 2.90 20.75 -7.30
N ILE A 696 2.18 20.27 -6.28
CA ILE A 696 2.08 18.83 -5.95
C ILE A 696 1.48 18.04 -7.12
N THR A 697 0.42 18.60 -7.74
CA THR A 697 -0.32 17.92 -8.81
C THR A 697 0.42 17.97 -10.14
N ASN A 698 1.22 19.00 -10.41
CA ASN A 698 2.12 19.02 -11.57
C ASN A 698 3.16 17.89 -11.54
N GLU A 699 3.67 17.54 -10.36
CA GLU A 699 4.67 16.47 -10.21
C GLU A 699 4.09 15.06 -10.37
N THR A 700 2.82 14.87 -10.01
CA THR A 700 2.17 13.54 -9.89
C THR A 700 1.10 13.28 -10.95
N HIS A 701 0.42 14.31 -11.42
CA HIS A 701 -0.72 14.23 -12.35
C HIS A 701 -0.49 15.05 -13.64
N TYR A 702 0.64 15.74 -13.76
CA TYR A 702 0.97 16.63 -14.88
C TYR A 702 -0.07 17.74 -15.10
N GLY A 703 -0.66 18.22 -14.00
CA GLY A 703 -1.78 19.16 -13.98
C GLY A 703 -2.77 18.80 -12.89
N LEU A 704 -3.94 19.44 -12.84
CA LEU A 704 -4.95 19.14 -11.82
C LEU A 704 -5.53 17.71 -12.01
N PRO A 705 -5.77 16.93 -10.96
CA PRO A 705 -6.28 15.55 -11.08
C PRO A 705 -7.64 15.47 -11.77
N TRP A 706 -8.47 16.49 -11.61
CA TRP A 706 -9.82 16.57 -12.18
C TRP A 706 -9.89 17.26 -13.55
N GLY A 707 -8.74 17.63 -14.12
CA GLY A 707 -8.69 18.21 -15.46
C GLY A 707 -8.47 17.20 -16.60
N VAL A 708 -8.62 15.90 -16.33
CA VAL A 708 -8.57 14.87 -17.39
C VAL A 708 -9.98 14.51 -17.81
N SER A 709 -10.17 14.13 -19.07
CA SER A 709 -11.49 13.73 -19.61
C SER A 709 -12.22 12.69 -18.75
N ALA A 710 -11.47 11.72 -18.21
CA ALA A 710 -11.99 10.67 -17.33
C ALA A 710 -12.56 11.18 -16.00
N ALA A 711 -12.09 12.33 -15.53
CA ALA A 711 -12.42 12.84 -14.22
C ALA A 711 -13.87 13.30 -14.11
N LEU A 712 -14.54 13.66 -15.22
CA LEU A 712 -15.95 14.08 -15.17
C LEU A 712 -16.85 13.03 -14.52
N SER A 713 -16.60 11.75 -14.78
CA SER A 713 -17.38 10.66 -14.18
C SER A 713 -17.07 10.44 -12.70
N ASP A 714 -15.88 10.84 -12.23
CA ASP A 714 -15.43 10.63 -10.85
C ASP A 714 -15.72 11.84 -9.96
N PHE A 715 -15.71 13.06 -10.51
CA PHE A 715 -16.01 14.30 -9.78
C PHE A 715 -17.43 14.84 -10.06
N GLY A 716 -18.06 14.44 -11.16
CA GLY A 716 -19.44 14.84 -11.50
C GLY A 716 -19.57 16.26 -12.03
N SER A 717 -18.47 17.00 -12.17
CA SER A 717 -18.46 18.39 -12.66
C SER A 717 -17.23 18.66 -13.53
N PRO A 718 -17.28 19.63 -14.46
CA PRO A 718 -16.12 20.07 -15.23
C PRO A 718 -15.00 20.63 -14.36
N GLU A 719 -13.77 20.66 -14.90
CA GLU A 719 -12.56 21.08 -14.19
C GLU A 719 -12.71 22.42 -13.46
N GLU A 720 -13.31 23.41 -14.11
CA GLU A 720 -13.50 24.76 -13.56
C GLU A 720 -14.37 24.74 -12.29
N GLN A 721 -15.44 23.96 -12.29
CA GLN A 721 -16.37 23.85 -11.17
C GLN A 721 -15.74 23.08 -10.01
N VAL A 722 -15.06 21.97 -10.30
CA VAL A 722 -14.32 21.21 -9.27
C VAL A 722 -13.23 22.09 -8.65
N SER A 723 -12.46 22.80 -9.49
CA SER A 723 -11.42 23.72 -9.02
C SER A 723 -11.99 24.82 -8.14
N ALA A 724 -13.15 25.40 -8.49
CA ALA A 724 -13.82 26.39 -7.67
C ALA A 724 -14.25 25.81 -6.32
N VAL A 725 -14.85 24.62 -6.28
CA VAL A 725 -15.21 23.95 -5.01
C VAL A 725 -13.97 23.71 -4.14
N VAL A 726 -12.90 23.16 -4.70
CA VAL A 726 -11.67 22.86 -3.96
C VAL A 726 -10.99 24.14 -3.44
N ARG A 727 -10.91 25.19 -4.26
CA ARG A 727 -10.27 26.46 -3.93
C ARG A 727 -11.11 27.34 -3.00
N ASP A 728 -12.42 27.39 -3.21
CA ASP A 728 -13.29 28.38 -2.57
C ASP A 728 -14.09 27.78 -1.41
N VAL A 729 -14.24 26.45 -1.36
CA VAL A 729 -14.91 25.74 -0.25
C VAL A 729 -13.89 24.99 0.61
N PHE A 730 -13.17 24.00 0.06
CA PHE A 730 -12.30 23.14 0.88
C PHE A 730 -11.11 23.91 1.48
N THR A 731 -10.46 24.75 0.69
CA THR A 731 -9.27 25.50 1.15
C THR A 731 -9.56 26.41 2.35
N PRO A 732 -10.59 27.27 2.34
CA PRO A 732 -10.96 28.04 3.54
C PRO A 732 -11.35 27.17 4.72
N LEU A 733 -12.07 26.06 4.48
CA LEU A 733 -12.47 25.15 5.55
C LEU A 733 -11.23 24.60 6.29
N HIS A 734 -10.25 24.11 5.54
CA HIS A 734 -9.02 23.54 6.13
C HIS A 734 -8.08 24.59 6.70
N MET A 735 -7.93 25.77 6.08
CA MET A 735 -7.07 26.82 6.66
C MET A 735 -7.55 27.26 8.05
N GLN A 736 -8.87 27.30 8.27
CA GLN A 736 -9.49 27.66 9.54
C GLN A 736 -9.40 26.56 10.60
N SER A 737 -9.47 25.29 10.20
CA SER A 737 -9.59 24.16 11.14
C SER A 737 -8.38 23.23 11.18
N ALA A 738 -7.33 23.53 10.42
CA ALA A 738 -6.09 22.77 10.44
C ALA A 738 -5.44 22.85 11.83
N TRP A 739 -5.00 21.69 12.31
CA TRP A 739 -4.31 21.57 13.57
C TRP A 739 -2.86 22.02 13.41
N GLN A 740 -2.33 22.74 14.41
CA GLN A 740 -0.88 22.91 14.54
C GLN A 740 -0.22 21.55 14.78
N THR A 741 1.04 21.39 14.35
CA THR A 741 1.77 20.11 14.45
C THR A 741 1.88 19.65 15.88
N GLU A 742 2.20 20.58 16.77
CA GLU A 742 2.39 20.34 18.20
C GLU A 742 1.08 19.83 18.81
N ASN A 743 -0.05 20.40 18.40
CA ASN A 743 -1.38 19.99 18.85
C ASN A 743 -1.77 18.61 18.30
N ALA A 744 -1.48 18.34 17.03
CA ALA A 744 -1.75 17.03 16.42
C ALA A 744 -0.89 15.91 17.04
N LEU A 745 0.39 16.18 17.29
CA LEU A 745 1.30 15.27 18.01
C LEU A 745 0.85 15.05 19.46
N SER A 746 0.39 16.10 20.14
CA SER A 746 -0.17 15.98 21.48
C SER A 746 -1.42 15.10 21.50
N LEU A 747 -2.31 15.25 20.51
CA LEU A 747 -3.48 14.39 20.37
C LEU A 747 -3.09 12.93 20.10
N LEU A 748 -2.09 12.69 19.23
CA LEU A 748 -1.55 11.36 18.99
C LEU A 748 -1.04 10.71 20.28
N GLN A 749 -0.28 11.45 21.10
CA GLN A 749 0.20 10.97 22.39
C GLN A 749 -0.94 10.62 23.34
N VAL A 750 -2.00 11.42 23.39
CA VAL A 750 -3.20 11.15 24.19
C VAL A 750 -3.93 9.90 23.69
N GLN A 751 -4.07 9.72 22.38
CA GLN A 751 -4.69 8.53 21.79
C GLN A 751 -3.89 7.26 22.10
N VAL A 752 -2.55 7.32 21.99
CA VAL A 752 -1.66 6.23 22.39
C VAL A 752 -1.80 5.94 23.89
N ALA A 753 -1.82 6.97 24.73
CA ALA A 753 -1.94 6.80 26.17
C ALA A 753 -3.26 6.12 26.56
N ARG A 754 -4.37 6.51 25.94
CA ARG A 754 -5.69 5.88 26.14
C ARG A 754 -5.68 4.40 25.73
N ALA A 755 -5.10 4.09 24.58
CA ALA A 755 -4.99 2.71 24.10
C ALA A 755 -4.16 1.84 25.06
N VAL A 756 -3.00 2.33 25.50
CA VAL A 756 -2.15 1.60 26.46
C VAL A 756 -2.82 1.44 27.81
N SER A 757 -3.49 2.47 28.34
CA SER A 757 -4.25 2.35 29.59
C SER A 757 -5.33 1.27 29.52
N ARG A 758 -6.06 1.15 28.39
CA ARG A 758 -7.03 0.06 28.18
C ARG A 758 -6.36 -1.31 28.17
N LEU A 759 -5.25 -1.46 27.45
CA LEU A 759 -4.50 -2.73 27.39
C LEU A 759 -4.00 -3.14 28.78
N CYS A 760 -3.42 -2.22 29.54
CA CYS A 760 -2.97 -2.48 30.91
C CYS A 760 -4.14 -2.85 31.82
N ALA A 761 -5.26 -2.11 31.77
CA ALA A 761 -6.44 -2.42 32.58
C ALA A 761 -7.02 -3.81 32.26
N VAL A 762 -7.12 -4.17 30.98
CA VAL A 762 -7.56 -5.51 30.57
C VAL A 762 -6.58 -6.58 31.05
N SER A 763 -5.28 -6.36 30.89
CA SER A 763 -4.24 -7.31 31.35
C SER A 763 -4.29 -7.54 32.86
N ILE A 764 -4.44 -6.46 33.66
CA ILE A 764 -4.62 -6.53 35.11
C ILE A 764 -5.91 -7.30 35.45
N ALA A 765 -7.04 -6.97 34.81
CA ALA A 765 -8.33 -7.60 35.11
C ALA A 765 -8.36 -9.10 34.78
N VAL A 766 -7.67 -9.52 33.71
CA VAL A 766 -7.64 -10.93 33.28
C VAL A 766 -6.69 -11.77 34.14
N THR A 767 -5.64 -11.17 34.72
CA THR A 767 -4.58 -11.90 35.43
C THR A 767 -4.53 -11.62 36.94
N SER A 768 -5.51 -10.88 37.49
CA SER A 768 -5.51 -10.39 38.87
C SER A 768 -5.47 -11.49 39.95
N SER A 769 -5.77 -12.75 39.60
CA SER A 769 -5.65 -13.91 40.49
C SER A 769 -4.28 -14.61 40.45
N GLU A 770 -3.45 -14.33 39.44
CA GLU A 770 -2.19 -15.04 39.20
C GLU A 770 -0.94 -14.17 39.34
N LYS A 771 -1.04 -12.84 39.13
CA LYS A 771 0.11 -11.92 39.12
C LYS A 771 -0.19 -10.60 39.82
N PRO A 772 0.81 -9.95 40.44
CA PRO A 772 0.68 -8.58 40.92
C PRO A 772 0.28 -7.61 39.79
N PRO A 773 -0.53 -6.56 40.06
CA PRO A 773 -0.99 -5.62 39.03
C PRO A 773 0.13 -5.00 38.18
N ALA A 774 1.25 -4.63 38.81
CA ALA A 774 2.43 -4.12 38.10
C ALA A 774 3.03 -5.14 37.11
N ALA A 775 3.10 -6.42 37.49
CA ALA A 775 3.61 -7.48 36.64
C ALA A 775 2.64 -7.81 35.48
N ALA A 776 1.32 -7.74 35.74
CA ALA A 776 0.28 -7.90 34.73
C ALA A 776 0.27 -6.76 33.70
N ALA A 777 0.41 -5.51 34.17
CA ALA A 777 0.52 -4.34 33.30
C ALA A 777 1.79 -4.38 32.43
N ALA A 778 2.90 -4.92 32.96
CA ALA A 778 4.15 -5.07 32.22
C ALA A 778 4.03 -6.02 31.02
N THR A 779 3.13 -7.01 31.06
CA THR A 779 2.86 -7.93 29.95
C THR A 779 1.76 -7.46 28.98
N ALA A 780 1.20 -6.26 29.18
CA ALA A 780 0.12 -5.73 28.34
C ALA A 780 0.56 -5.41 26.90
N LEU A 781 1.85 -5.15 26.70
CA LEU A 781 2.46 -4.92 25.39
C LEU A 781 3.50 -6.03 25.10
N PRO A 782 3.68 -6.43 23.82
CA PRO A 782 4.70 -7.40 23.42
C PRO A 782 6.11 -7.01 23.88
N GLU A 783 6.96 -8.01 24.12
CA GLU A 783 8.34 -7.82 24.59
C GLU A 783 9.22 -7.03 23.60
N ALA A 784 10.31 -6.46 24.11
CA ALA A 784 11.22 -5.55 23.41
C ALA A 784 11.80 -6.11 22.09
N ALA A 785 11.89 -7.43 21.96
CA ALA A 785 12.36 -8.09 20.74
C ALA A 785 11.40 -7.94 19.55
N ASN A 786 10.20 -7.37 19.73
CA ASN A 786 9.20 -7.28 18.65
C ASN A 786 8.47 -5.92 18.61
N LEU A 787 9.21 -4.86 18.29
CA LEU A 787 8.69 -3.49 18.15
C LEU A 787 7.56 -3.39 17.12
N ARG A 788 7.59 -4.23 16.07
CA ARG A 788 6.52 -4.33 15.07
C ARG A 788 5.21 -4.79 15.69
N SER A 789 5.24 -5.82 16.52
CA SER A 789 4.03 -6.31 17.20
C SER A 789 3.54 -5.30 18.23
N MET A 790 4.43 -4.61 18.92
CA MET A 790 4.05 -3.51 19.82
C MET A 790 3.29 -2.41 19.08
N TYR A 791 3.83 -1.93 17.96
CA TYR A 791 3.16 -0.96 17.10
C TYR A 791 1.78 -1.44 16.63
N ARG A 792 1.70 -2.68 16.11
CA ARG A 792 0.45 -3.30 15.66
C ARG A 792 -0.59 -3.34 16.78
N THR A 793 -0.21 -3.82 17.97
CA THR A 793 -1.11 -3.93 19.13
C THR A 793 -1.66 -2.56 19.53
N VAL A 794 -0.80 -1.54 19.64
CA VAL A 794 -1.22 -0.20 20.02
C VAL A 794 -2.14 0.42 18.97
N LEU A 795 -1.79 0.34 17.69
CA LEU A 795 -2.58 0.95 16.63
C LEU A 795 -3.95 0.28 16.48
N MET A 796 -4.02 -1.05 16.56
CA MET A 796 -5.29 -1.79 16.55
C MET A 796 -6.16 -1.41 17.76
N GLU A 797 -5.56 -1.15 18.92
CA GLU A 797 -6.31 -0.72 20.10
C GLU A 797 -6.77 0.75 20.00
N MET A 798 -5.98 1.64 19.39
CA MET A 798 -6.40 3.01 19.09
C MET A 798 -7.64 3.04 18.20
N GLN A 799 -7.76 2.12 17.23
CA GLN A 799 -8.93 2.02 16.35
C GLN A 799 -10.22 1.62 17.09
N LYS A 800 -10.12 0.97 18.25
CA LYS A 800 -11.29 0.64 19.09
C LYS A 800 -11.80 1.83 19.89
N ASP A 801 -11.09 2.96 19.87
CA ASP A 801 -11.48 4.14 20.63
C ASP A 801 -12.65 4.88 19.96
N PHE A 802 -13.85 4.67 20.48
CA PHE A 802 -15.05 5.36 20.01
C PHE A 802 -15.13 6.83 20.43
N ILE A 803 -14.24 7.29 21.32
CA ILE A 803 -14.23 8.68 21.79
C ILE A 803 -13.46 9.54 20.80
N VAL A 804 -12.19 9.19 20.52
CA VAL A 804 -11.36 9.88 19.52
C VAL A 804 -10.87 8.86 18.49
N PRO A 805 -11.67 8.53 17.46
CA PRO A 805 -11.26 7.56 16.47
C PRO A 805 -9.98 8.03 15.77
N PHE A 806 -9.04 7.11 15.58
CA PHE A 806 -7.83 7.39 14.83
C PHE A 806 -8.13 7.40 13.32
N ALA A 807 -7.50 8.31 12.59
CA ALA A 807 -7.86 8.66 11.22
C ALA A 807 -7.68 7.52 10.19
N PHE A 808 -6.83 6.54 10.49
CA PHE A 808 -6.55 5.40 9.62
C PHE A 808 -6.10 4.21 10.44
N GLY A 809 -6.28 3.00 9.91
CA GLY A 809 -5.94 1.76 10.60
C GLY A 809 -4.52 1.27 10.46
N TYR A 810 -4.22 0.21 11.22
CA TYR A 810 -3.04 -0.60 10.96
C TYR A 810 -3.06 -1.09 9.52
N GLU A 811 -1.91 -0.96 8.86
CA GLU A 811 -1.72 -1.25 7.43
C GLU A 811 -2.39 -0.29 6.45
N GLN A 812 -3.03 0.79 6.92
CA GLN A 812 -3.57 1.86 6.08
C GLN A 812 -2.73 3.13 6.11
N GLU A 813 -1.58 3.11 6.78
CA GLU A 813 -0.71 4.26 6.96
C GLU A 813 -0.05 4.66 5.64
N ARG A 814 0.08 5.96 5.41
CA ARG A 814 0.77 6.52 4.23
C ARG A 814 1.78 7.56 4.65
N PRO A 815 2.89 7.70 3.90
CA PRO A 815 3.80 8.81 4.11
C PRO A 815 3.08 10.17 4.07
N GLU A 816 2.12 10.36 3.16
CA GLU A 816 1.40 11.64 3.07
C GLU A 816 0.44 11.85 4.24
N TYR A 817 -0.13 10.79 4.82
CA TYR A 817 -0.98 10.93 6.00
C TYR A 817 -0.17 11.38 7.21
N THR A 818 1.00 10.78 7.42
CA THR A 818 1.87 11.15 8.53
C THR A 818 2.49 12.54 8.34
N GLU A 819 2.77 12.94 7.10
CA GLU A 819 3.20 14.30 6.76
C GLU A 819 2.07 15.32 7.02
N VAL A 820 0.87 15.07 6.48
CA VAL A 820 -0.31 15.95 6.63
C VAL A 820 -0.67 16.17 8.09
N LEU A 821 -0.73 15.10 8.89
CA LEU A 821 -1.20 15.17 10.27
C LEU A 821 -0.11 15.56 11.25
N PHE A 822 1.10 15.02 11.11
CA PHE A 822 2.11 15.06 12.16
C PHE A 822 3.43 15.68 11.71
N ASN A 823 3.60 16.00 10.43
CA ASN A 823 4.86 16.43 9.85
C ASN A 823 6.02 15.45 10.12
N LEU A 824 5.70 14.15 10.11
CA LEU A 824 6.67 13.08 10.36
C LEU A 824 6.79 12.18 9.12
N SER A 825 7.99 11.68 8.88
CA SER A 825 8.14 10.51 8.01
C SER A 825 7.36 9.32 8.60
N LEU A 826 6.98 8.36 7.75
CA LEU A 826 6.26 7.17 8.21
C LEU A 826 7.05 6.38 9.28
N LEU A 827 8.38 6.40 9.22
CA LEU A 827 9.24 5.80 10.23
C LEU A 827 9.16 6.53 11.57
N GLU A 828 9.32 7.86 11.55
CA GLU A 828 9.27 8.68 12.76
C GLU A 828 7.89 8.60 13.42
N PHE A 829 6.82 8.55 12.63
CA PHE A 829 5.47 8.31 13.13
C PHE A 829 5.35 6.97 13.88
N LYS A 830 5.86 5.88 13.29
CA LYS A 830 5.88 4.56 13.95
C LYS A 830 6.69 4.58 15.24
N LYS A 831 7.87 5.22 15.22
CA LYS A 831 8.72 5.41 16.41
C LYS A 831 7.99 6.22 17.48
N ALA A 832 7.31 7.31 17.11
CA ALA A 832 6.56 8.15 18.04
C ALA A 832 5.47 7.36 18.77
N ILE A 833 4.71 6.50 18.06
CA ILE A 833 3.70 5.62 18.68
C ILE A 833 4.34 4.64 19.65
N ILE A 834 5.41 3.97 19.25
CA ILE A 834 6.11 2.97 20.09
C ILE A 834 6.68 3.61 21.35
N PHE A 835 7.41 4.72 21.20
CA PHE A 835 8.07 5.39 22.32
C PHE A 835 7.05 6.00 23.29
N ALA A 836 5.96 6.60 22.77
CA ALA A 836 4.86 7.07 23.61
C ALA A 836 4.16 5.92 24.35
N ALA A 837 3.97 4.78 23.69
CA ALA A 837 3.35 3.60 24.29
C ALA A 837 4.23 2.98 25.38
N ALA A 838 5.54 2.87 25.15
CA ALA A 838 6.51 2.39 26.15
C ALA A 838 6.51 3.31 27.38
N LYS A 839 6.57 4.63 27.15
CA LYS A 839 6.51 5.63 28.22
C LYS A 839 5.24 5.51 29.07
N LYS A 840 4.06 5.37 28.44
CA LYS A 840 2.80 5.22 29.18
C LYS A 840 2.75 3.89 29.93
N GLN A 841 3.21 2.78 29.33
CA GLN A 841 3.26 1.49 30.04
C GLN A 841 4.17 1.57 31.27
N LEU A 842 5.36 2.18 31.13
CA LEU A 842 6.29 2.38 32.25
C LEU A 842 5.66 3.23 33.36
N SER A 843 4.97 4.31 33.01
CA SER A 843 4.21 5.16 33.95
C SER A 843 3.18 4.33 34.73
N VAL A 844 2.35 3.52 34.06
CA VAL A 844 1.36 2.65 34.72
C VAL A 844 2.05 1.63 35.64
N VAL A 845 3.09 0.94 35.16
CA VAL A 845 3.80 -0.07 35.98
C VAL A 845 4.48 0.57 37.19
N ALA A 846 5.11 1.73 37.03
CA ALA A 846 5.73 2.46 38.14
C ALA A 846 4.69 2.93 39.16
N GLN A 847 3.52 3.41 38.70
CA GLN A 847 2.41 3.80 39.56
C GLN A 847 1.88 2.61 40.37
N GLU A 848 1.61 1.47 39.72
CA GLU A 848 1.14 0.25 40.39
C GLU A 848 2.18 -0.29 41.41
N THR A 849 3.47 -0.25 41.07
CA THR A 849 4.55 -0.62 42.00
C THR A 849 4.59 0.30 43.21
N LEU A 850 4.50 1.63 43.01
CA LEU A 850 4.44 2.61 44.10
C LEU A 850 3.21 2.42 44.99
N GLN A 851 2.06 2.07 44.41
CA GLN A 851 0.82 1.79 45.14
C GLN A 851 0.90 0.48 45.95
N ALA A 852 1.67 -0.51 45.50
CA ALA A 852 1.92 -1.74 46.25
C ALA A 852 2.91 -1.54 47.41
N MET A 853 3.76 -0.50 47.38
CA MET A 853 4.70 -0.20 48.47
C MET A 853 3.97 0.29 49.73
N GLY A 854 4.48 -0.12 50.90
CA GLY A 854 4.01 0.39 52.20
C GLY A 854 4.25 1.90 52.35
N THR A 855 3.39 2.59 53.11
CA THR A 855 3.36 4.07 53.21
C THR A 855 4.71 4.72 53.51
N LYS A 856 5.51 4.09 54.40
CA LYS A 856 6.86 4.58 54.77
C LYS A 856 7.90 4.39 53.67
N GLN A 857 7.83 3.29 52.91
CA GLN A 857 8.71 3.06 51.77
C GLN A 857 8.34 3.97 50.60
N ARG A 858 7.04 4.18 50.38
CA ARG A 858 6.52 5.06 49.34
C ARG A 858 6.96 6.52 49.54
N SER A 859 6.90 7.04 50.77
CA SER A 859 7.34 8.43 51.06
C SER A 859 8.85 8.63 50.86
N LEU A 860 9.65 7.58 51.05
CA LEU A 860 11.11 7.58 50.86
C LEU A 860 11.54 7.16 49.44
N ALA A 861 10.62 6.80 48.55
CA ALA A 861 10.96 6.28 47.22
C ALA A 861 11.81 7.28 46.41
N THR A 862 12.95 6.84 45.90
CA THR A 862 13.80 7.55 44.94
C THR A 862 13.91 6.73 43.66
N LEU A 863 14.44 7.35 42.59
CA LEU A 863 14.72 6.66 41.34
C LEU A 863 15.56 5.38 41.56
N SER A 864 16.61 5.47 42.39
CA SER A 864 17.50 4.34 42.71
C SER A 864 16.82 3.21 43.48
N THR A 865 15.76 3.50 44.23
CA THR A 865 14.99 2.46 44.95
C THR A 865 13.88 1.85 44.10
N LEU A 866 13.32 2.59 43.13
CA LEU A 866 12.17 2.14 42.35
C LEU A 866 12.60 1.39 41.09
N LEU A 867 13.63 1.85 40.37
CA LEU A 867 14.11 1.20 39.14
C LEU A 867 14.38 -0.31 39.31
N PRO A 868 15.05 -0.79 40.38
CA PRO A 868 15.31 -2.22 40.57
C PRO A 868 14.05 -3.06 40.81
N LEU A 869 12.92 -2.44 41.15
CA LEU A 869 11.63 -3.12 41.38
C LEU A 869 10.79 -3.24 40.10
N LEU A 870 11.17 -2.55 39.02
CA LEU A 870 10.47 -2.60 37.75
C LEU A 870 10.97 -3.78 36.91
N PRO A 871 10.10 -4.46 36.14
CA PRO A 871 10.52 -5.58 35.30
C PRO A 871 11.57 -5.17 34.25
N GLU A 872 12.62 -5.98 34.09
CA GLU A 872 13.72 -5.69 33.13
C GLU A 872 13.21 -5.59 31.68
N SER A 873 12.20 -6.39 31.31
CA SER A 873 11.58 -6.39 29.98
C SER A 873 10.93 -5.05 29.59
N ILE A 874 10.57 -4.21 30.57
CA ILE A 874 10.06 -2.87 30.31
C ILE A 874 11.14 -1.81 30.34
N LEU A 875 12.33 -2.07 30.89
CA LEU A 875 13.44 -1.11 30.96
C LEU A 875 14.39 -1.18 29.76
N THR A 876 14.13 -2.07 28.80
CA THR A 876 14.94 -2.23 27.58
C THR A 876 14.98 -0.94 26.75
N TRP A 877 16.18 -0.40 26.51
CA TRP A 877 16.38 0.96 25.97
C TRP A 877 15.75 1.18 24.58
N GLN A 878 15.75 0.16 23.71
CA GLN A 878 15.20 0.23 22.35
C GLN A 878 13.73 0.64 22.29
N ARG A 879 13.01 0.51 23.41
CA ARG A 879 11.59 0.86 23.52
C ARG A 879 11.34 2.36 23.68
N TYR A 880 12.38 3.14 24.02
CA TYR A 880 12.22 4.55 24.43
C TYR A 880 12.89 5.53 23.47
N ALA A 881 14.00 5.14 22.84
CA ALA A 881 14.69 6.00 21.88
C ALA A 881 15.53 5.18 20.89
N SER A 882 16.06 5.86 19.87
CA SER A 882 17.03 5.26 18.94
C SER A 882 18.46 5.24 19.51
N ASP A 883 18.70 5.92 20.64
CA ASP A 883 19.99 5.99 21.34
C ASP A 883 19.83 5.56 22.81
N ALA A 884 20.81 4.82 23.33
CA ALA A 884 20.72 4.25 24.68
C ALA A 884 20.78 5.33 25.79
N ASN A 885 21.53 6.42 25.60
CA ASN A 885 21.63 7.49 26.60
C ASN A 885 20.33 8.28 26.67
N GLU A 886 19.76 8.61 25.50
CA GLU A 886 18.45 9.28 25.43
C GLU A 886 17.34 8.41 26.02
N ALA A 887 17.36 7.10 25.73
CA ALA A 887 16.42 6.15 26.31
C ALA A 887 16.52 6.12 27.85
N GLN A 888 17.73 6.08 28.40
CA GLN A 888 17.93 6.08 29.87
C GLN A 888 17.39 7.36 30.50
N LYS A 889 17.60 8.51 29.86
CA LYS A 889 17.04 9.79 30.31
C LYS A 889 15.50 9.75 30.34
N VAL A 890 14.86 9.28 29.27
CA VAL A 890 13.40 9.14 29.19
C VAL A 890 12.85 8.18 30.26
N ILE A 891 13.52 7.05 30.50
CA ILE A 891 13.14 6.10 31.56
C ILE A 891 13.21 6.79 32.92
N ASN A 892 14.34 7.43 33.23
CA ASN A 892 14.54 8.11 34.51
C ASN A 892 13.49 9.20 34.74
N GLU A 893 13.30 10.09 33.76
CA GLU A 893 12.31 11.16 33.83
C GLU A 893 10.89 10.62 34.04
N THR A 894 10.52 9.52 33.38
CA THR A 894 9.18 8.92 33.50
C THR A 894 8.95 8.40 34.92
N VAL A 895 9.92 7.66 35.46
CA VAL A 895 9.84 7.11 36.82
C VAL A 895 9.89 8.21 37.89
N GLU A 896 10.73 9.23 37.71
CA GLU A 896 10.80 10.40 38.58
C GLU A 896 9.48 11.18 38.62
N ASN A 897 8.81 11.34 37.47
CA ASN A 897 7.52 12.00 37.41
C ASN A 897 6.45 11.27 38.23
N GLU A 898 6.42 9.94 38.21
CA GLU A 898 5.48 9.16 39.03
C GLU A 898 5.83 9.23 40.53
N ILE A 899 7.12 9.21 40.88
CA ILE A 899 7.58 9.45 42.25
C ILE A 899 7.16 10.84 42.73
N LYS A 900 7.31 11.87 41.90
CA LYS A 900 6.89 13.24 42.23
C LYS A 900 5.37 13.32 42.38
N ALA A 901 4.61 12.66 41.50
CA ALA A 901 3.16 12.62 41.54
C ALA A 901 2.63 11.98 42.83
N ILE A 902 3.20 10.85 43.27
CA ILE A 902 2.78 10.15 44.49
C ILE A 902 3.20 10.89 45.78
N LYS A 903 4.32 11.63 45.73
CA LYS A 903 4.82 12.45 46.85
C LYS A 903 4.13 13.80 46.99
N THR A 904 3.46 14.27 45.93
CA THR A 904 2.67 15.50 46.01
C THR A 904 1.50 15.24 46.95
N PRO A 905 1.36 15.97 48.09
CA PRO A 905 0.29 15.74 49.04
C PRO A 905 -1.06 15.85 48.31
N GLN A 906 -1.87 14.79 48.35
CA GLN A 906 -3.28 14.95 48.00
C GLN A 906 -3.96 15.67 49.16
N PRO A 907 -4.71 16.76 48.93
CA PRO A 907 -5.55 17.35 49.97
C PRO A 907 -6.47 16.26 50.52
N SER A 908 -6.50 16.09 51.84
CA SER A 908 -7.27 15.02 52.51
C SER A 908 -8.78 15.11 52.28
N ASP A 909 -9.27 16.24 51.75
CA ASP A 909 -10.68 16.59 51.73
C ASP A 909 -11.22 16.80 50.29
N LEU A 910 -10.62 16.19 49.26
CA LEU A 910 -11.12 16.37 47.88
C LEU A 910 -12.55 15.83 47.71
N VAL A 911 -13.35 16.58 46.96
CA VAL A 911 -14.74 16.30 46.66
C VAL A 911 -14.85 15.91 45.17
N SER A 912 -15.50 14.79 44.87
CA SER A 912 -15.73 14.32 43.48
C SER A 912 -17.03 14.88 42.91
N LEU A 913 -16.94 15.41 41.69
CA LEU A 913 -18.03 15.95 40.89
C LEU A 913 -18.01 15.33 39.49
N TRP A 914 -19.16 14.86 39.01
CA TRP A 914 -19.32 14.42 37.63
C TRP A 914 -19.92 15.53 36.79
N ILE A 915 -19.23 15.91 35.72
CA ILE A 915 -19.71 16.92 34.77
C ILE A 915 -19.80 16.33 33.37
N SER A 916 -20.75 16.83 32.59
CA SER A 916 -20.82 16.58 31.15
C SER A 916 -20.18 17.71 30.34
N ILE A 917 -19.61 17.39 29.17
CA ILE A 917 -19.20 18.35 28.13
C ILE A 917 -19.81 17.97 26.78
N ASN A 918 -19.75 18.85 25.78
CA ASN A 918 -20.00 18.42 24.39
C ASN A 918 -18.80 17.61 23.90
N GLY A 919 -19.02 16.37 23.44
CA GLY A 919 -17.99 15.55 22.79
C GLY A 919 -17.91 15.76 21.29
N ALA A 920 -17.29 14.81 20.59
CA ALA A 920 -17.24 14.77 19.13
C ALA A 920 -18.65 14.76 18.52
N PHE A 921 -18.78 15.42 17.37
CA PHE A 921 -20.00 15.40 16.58
C PHE A 921 -19.94 14.26 15.58
N ILE A 922 -21.01 13.48 15.50
CA ILE A 922 -21.13 12.38 14.54
C ILE A 922 -22.35 12.59 13.66
N ARG A 923 -22.34 11.98 12.48
CA ARG A 923 -23.51 11.90 11.61
C ARG A 923 -24.52 10.92 12.22
N SER A 924 -25.77 11.37 12.37
CA SER A 924 -26.89 10.49 12.71
C SER A 924 -27.20 9.57 11.51
N PRO A 925 -27.19 8.23 11.67
CA PRO A 925 -27.57 7.31 10.59
C PRO A 925 -29.01 7.51 10.10
N GLU A 926 -29.91 7.90 11.00
CA GLU A 926 -31.36 8.00 10.75
C GLU A 926 -31.75 9.32 10.10
N THR A 927 -31.20 10.44 10.61
CA THR A 927 -31.64 11.79 10.23
C THR A 927 -30.65 12.52 9.34
N ASN A 928 -29.46 11.95 9.14
CA ASN A 928 -28.32 12.58 8.48
C ASN A 928 -27.86 13.91 9.13
N LYS A 929 -28.35 14.24 10.33
CA LYS A 929 -28.02 15.46 11.07
C LYS A 929 -26.82 15.26 12.00
N GLN A 930 -26.17 16.36 12.33
CA GLN A 930 -25.13 16.42 13.36
C GLN A 930 -25.71 15.98 14.73
N LYS A 931 -25.08 14.99 15.36
CA LYS A 931 -25.43 14.49 16.70
C LYS A 931 -24.20 14.56 17.60
N GLY A 932 -24.24 15.43 18.61
CA GLY A 932 -23.19 15.50 19.63
C GLY A 932 -23.37 14.42 20.68
N ARG A 933 -22.30 13.68 21.02
CA ARG A 933 -22.32 12.75 22.17
C ARG A 933 -21.75 13.47 23.39
N PRO A 934 -22.49 13.60 24.51
CA PRO A 934 -21.91 14.17 25.71
C PRO A 934 -20.82 13.25 26.27
N VAL A 935 -19.74 13.84 26.76
CA VAL A 935 -18.66 13.10 27.45
C VAL A 935 -18.73 13.44 28.93
N MET A 936 -18.71 12.41 29.76
CA MET A 936 -18.72 12.52 31.22
C MET A 936 -17.29 12.50 31.75
N LYS A 937 -16.99 13.37 32.72
CA LYS A 937 -15.69 13.42 33.38
C LYS A 937 -15.87 13.58 34.88
N GLU A 938 -15.13 12.78 35.63
CA GLU A 938 -14.97 12.98 37.07
C GLU A 938 -13.90 14.06 37.33
N ILE A 939 -14.31 15.08 38.09
CA ILE A 939 -13.47 16.18 38.54
C ILE A 939 -13.33 16.08 40.06
N GLN A 940 -12.11 16.20 40.56
CA GLN A 940 -11.80 16.27 41.98
C GLN A 940 -11.36 17.69 42.33
N LEU A 941 -12.04 18.30 43.30
CA LEU A 941 -11.86 19.70 43.69
C LEU A 941 -11.84 19.87 45.21
N GLN A 942 -11.33 21.01 45.69
CA GLN A 942 -11.32 21.32 47.12
C GLN A 942 -12.73 21.62 47.65
N PRO A 943 -13.02 21.31 48.93
CA PRO A 943 -14.26 21.73 49.58
C PRO A 943 -14.42 23.24 49.46
N ARG A 944 -15.63 23.71 49.13
CA ARG A 944 -15.98 25.14 48.97
C ARG A 944 -15.48 25.83 47.68
N THR A 945 -15.02 25.07 46.68
CA THR A 945 -14.77 25.64 45.34
C THR A 945 -16.05 26.31 44.81
N THR A 946 -15.97 27.60 44.46
CA THR A 946 -17.10 28.33 43.86
C THR A 946 -17.19 28.10 42.36
N VAL A 947 -18.35 28.38 41.76
CA VAL A 947 -18.52 28.32 40.30
C VAL A 947 -17.62 29.32 39.58
N ALA A 948 -17.37 30.51 40.14
CA ALA A 948 -16.42 31.49 39.59
C ALA A 948 -15.02 30.90 39.44
N GLN A 949 -14.50 30.34 40.54
CA GLN A 949 -13.18 29.69 40.59
C GLN A 949 -13.10 28.50 39.62
N PHE A 950 -14.17 27.71 39.55
CA PHE A 950 -14.26 26.59 38.62
C PHE A 950 -14.21 27.07 37.16
N ASN A 951 -15.01 28.07 36.80
CA ASN A 951 -15.03 28.64 35.46
C ASN A 951 -13.69 29.27 35.08
N GLU A 952 -13.05 30.00 36.00
CA GLU A 952 -11.73 30.59 35.77
C GLU A 952 -10.67 29.50 35.51
N HIS A 953 -10.64 28.46 36.34
CA HIS A 953 -9.73 27.33 36.16
C HIS A 953 -9.90 26.67 34.79
N PHE A 954 -11.13 26.34 34.41
CA PHE A 954 -11.39 25.70 33.12
C PHE A 954 -11.20 26.64 31.93
N THR A 955 -11.32 27.96 32.12
CA THR A 955 -10.90 28.96 31.12
C THR A 955 -9.39 28.93 30.91
N GLN A 956 -8.60 28.82 31.98
CA GLN A 956 -7.15 28.64 31.88
C GLN A 956 -6.78 27.29 31.24
N VAL A 957 -7.55 26.22 31.51
CA VAL A 957 -7.37 24.92 30.83
C VAL A 957 -7.57 25.06 29.31
N LEU A 958 -8.61 25.77 28.86
CA LEU A 958 -8.80 26.03 27.43
C LEU A 958 -7.62 26.80 26.82
N ARG A 959 -7.17 27.87 27.47
CA ARG A 959 -6.06 28.72 27.01
C ARG A 959 -4.73 27.97 26.91
N SER A 960 -4.42 27.14 27.91
CA SER A 960 -3.12 26.48 28.03
C SER A 960 -3.06 25.10 27.35
N SER A 961 -4.18 24.37 27.30
CA SER A 961 -4.18 22.93 26.99
C SER A 961 -5.11 22.53 25.84
N SER A 962 -5.93 23.44 25.29
CA SER A 962 -6.75 23.10 24.13
C SER A 962 -5.89 22.87 22.89
N MET A 963 -6.08 21.71 22.27
CA MET A 963 -5.39 21.32 21.04
C MET A 963 -6.17 21.74 19.79
N ALA A 964 -7.48 22.00 19.92
CA ALA A 964 -8.33 22.41 18.81
C ALA A 964 -8.06 23.88 18.41
N PRO A 965 -7.95 24.18 17.09
CA PRO A 965 -7.81 25.55 16.58
C PRO A 965 -8.92 26.48 17.08
N GLY A 966 -8.56 27.70 17.47
CA GLY A 966 -9.49 28.76 17.91
C GLY A 966 -10.03 28.61 19.33
N CYS A 967 -9.95 27.43 19.93
CA CYS A 967 -10.52 27.15 21.25
C CYS A 967 -9.82 27.82 22.43
N LYS A 968 -8.57 28.31 22.24
CA LYS A 968 -7.82 29.02 23.29
C LYS A 968 -8.43 30.38 23.65
N SER A 969 -9.24 30.95 22.77
CA SER A 969 -9.94 32.23 22.99
C SER A 969 -11.24 32.11 23.80
N TYR A 970 -11.73 30.89 24.04
CA TYR A 970 -13.01 30.63 24.69
C TYR A 970 -12.93 30.76 26.21
N SER A 971 -14.08 31.05 26.84
CA SER A 971 -14.26 31.01 28.29
C SER A 971 -15.12 29.83 28.72
N ALA A 972 -14.92 29.36 29.95
CA ALA A 972 -15.70 28.29 30.54
C ALA A 972 -16.95 28.83 31.23
N VAL A 973 -18.10 28.19 31.01
CA VAL A 973 -19.32 28.47 31.76
C VAL A 973 -19.98 27.17 32.18
N LEU A 974 -20.06 26.96 33.50
CA LEU A 974 -20.84 25.86 34.07
C LEU A 974 -22.34 26.18 34.03
N LYS A 975 -23.11 25.23 33.52
CA LYS A 975 -24.57 25.30 33.43
C LYS A 975 -25.24 24.12 34.12
N ARG A 976 -26.43 24.35 34.67
CA ARG A 976 -27.28 23.33 35.27
C ARG A 976 -28.48 23.04 34.37
N LYS A 977 -28.85 21.76 34.27
CA LYS A 977 -30.04 21.30 33.57
C LYS A 977 -31.26 21.54 34.45
N GLU A 978 -32.18 22.34 33.94
CA GLU A 978 -33.46 22.65 34.57
C GLU A 978 -34.51 21.55 34.30
N PRO A 979 -35.63 21.51 35.05
CA PRO A 979 -36.71 20.53 34.85
C PRO A 979 -37.31 20.56 33.44
N ASP A 980 -37.26 21.70 32.75
CA ASP A 980 -37.70 21.87 31.36
C ASP A 980 -36.69 21.31 30.33
N GLY A 981 -35.55 20.80 30.80
CA GLY A 981 -34.47 20.25 29.99
C GLY A 981 -33.47 21.28 29.45
N LYS A 982 -33.67 22.59 29.68
CA LYS A 982 -32.72 23.63 29.25
C LYS A 982 -31.54 23.75 30.21
N TYR A 983 -30.43 24.27 29.71
CA TYR A 983 -29.23 24.53 30.51
C TYR A 983 -29.10 26.02 30.82
N THR A 984 -29.21 26.38 32.10
CA THR A 984 -29.08 27.74 32.64
C THR A 984 -27.71 27.89 33.32
N GLN A 985 -27.15 29.10 33.31
CA GLN A 985 -25.88 29.37 33.98
C GLN A 985 -26.05 29.25 35.51
N VAL A 986 -25.09 28.60 36.16
CA VAL A 986 -25.06 28.54 37.64
C VAL A 986 -24.46 29.84 38.17
N GLU A 987 -25.04 30.39 39.23
CA GLU A 987 -24.55 31.62 39.87
C GLU A 987 -23.09 31.46 40.35
N GLU A 988 -22.27 32.47 40.09
CA GLU A 988 -20.82 32.45 40.32
C GLU A 988 -20.41 32.21 41.78
N THR A 989 -21.24 32.66 42.73
CA THR A 989 -21.04 32.50 44.19
C THR A 989 -21.46 31.12 44.71
N THR A 990 -22.13 30.30 43.89
CA THR A 990 -22.59 28.96 44.30
C THR A 990 -21.39 28.06 44.59
N GLN A 991 -21.41 27.39 45.75
CA GLN A 991 -20.41 26.37 46.08
C GLN A 991 -20.77 25.03 45.42
N LEU A 992 -19.76 24.38 44.81
CA LEU A 992 -19.93 23.06 44.22
C LEU A 992 -19.89 21.99 45.30
N LEU A 993 -21.05 21.40 45.57
CA LEU A 993 -21.20 20.25 46.45
C LEU A 993 -20.98 18.97 45.64
N GLY A 994 -20.10 18.08 46.09
CA GLY A 994 -19.87 16.81 45.40
C GLY A 994 -21.00 15.82 45.57
N GLY A 995 -20.92 14.74 44.81
CA GLY A 995 -21.87 13.64 44.87
C GLY A 995 -22.26 13.13 43.48
N ARG A 996 -22.52 11.82 43.40
CA ARG A 996 -22.94 11.15 42.14
C ARG A 996 -24.29 11.67 41.62
N GLU A 997 -25.16 12.17 42.49
CA GLU A 997 -26.50 12.65 42.13
C GLU A 997 -26.50 13.91 41.23
N GLN A 998 -25.35 14.57 41.05
CA GLN A 998 -25.20 15.75 40.20
C GLN A 998 -24.74 15.44 38.76
N SER A 999 -24.42 14.17 38.44
CA SER A 999 -23.81 13.77 37.16
C SER A 999 -24.58 14.24 35.93
N ASP A 1000 -25.90 14.20 35.98
CA ASP A 1000 -26.76 14.48 34.81
C ASP A 1000 -27.28 15.92 34.80
N LYS A 1001 -26.97 16.67 35.86
CA LYS A 1001 -27.47 18.03 36.09
C LYS A 1001 -26.46 19.09 35.68
N LEU A 1002 -25.15 18.83 35.75
CA LEU A 1002 -24.13 19.84 35.45
C LEU A 1002 -23.44 19.59 34.10
N ARG A 1003 -23.27 20.66 33.34
CA ARG A 1003 -22.60 20.65 32.04
C ARG A 1003 -21.72 21.87 31.86
N LEU A 1004 -20.49 21.63 31.42
CA LEU A 1004 -19.51 22.68 31.16
C LEU A 1004 -19.55 23.07 29.68
N PHE A 1005 -19.76 24.35 29.42
CA PHE A 1005 -19.87 24.95 28.09
C PHE A 1005 -18.63 25.80 27.79
N ALA A 1006 -18.11 25.71 26.57
CA ALA A 1006 -17.11 26.64 26.07
C ALA A 1006 -17.84 27.77 25.34
N MET A 1007 -17.77 28.97 25.91
CA MET A 1007 -18.40 30.17 25.37
C MET A 1007 -17.39 30.93 24.50
N PRO A 1008 -17.71 31.22 23.23
CA PRO A 1008 -16.85 32.05 22.38
C PRO A 1008 -16.86 33.51 22.86
N PRO A 1009 -15.83 34.30 22.53
CA PRO A 1009 -15.80 35.74 22.82
C PRO A 1009 -16.91 36.51 22.07
N PRO A 1010 -17.41 37.64 22.60
CA PRO A 1010 -18.46 38.44 21.98
C PRO A 1010 -17.93 39.26 20.77
N GLU A 1011 -18.49 39.00 19.58
CA GLU A 1011 -18.29 39.67 18.27
C GLU A 1011 -16.86 39.79 17.71
N GLY A 1012 -16.74 39.71 16.37
CA GLY A 1012 -15.48 39.97 15.67
C GLY A 1012 -14.42 38.87 15.80
N SER A 1013 -14.77 37.59 15.64
CA SER A 1013 -13.77 36.50 15.57
C SER A 1013 -14.07 35.57 14.39
N ASN A 1014 -13.04 34.98 13.77
CA ASN A 1014 -13.17 34.01 12.67
C ASN A 1014 -13.75 32.65 13.09
N ILE A 1015 -14.38 32.61 14.26
CA ILE A 1015 -14.54 31.40 15.04
C ILE A 1015 -15.88 30.75 14.73
N ARG A 1016 -15.83 29.45 14.40
CA ARG A 1016 -17.02 28.63 14.20
C ARG A 1016 -17.72 28.37 15.53
N ARG A 1017 -19.05 28.39 15.52
CA ARG A 1017 -19.94 28.19 16.69
C ARG A 1017 -19.93 26.76 17.28
N LEU A 1018 -18.79 26.09 17.35
CA LEU A 1018 -18.70 24.76 17.94
C LEU A 1018 -18.31 24.87 19.40
N ASN A 1019 -19.12 24.21 20.24
CA ASN A 1019 -19.06 24.27 21.70
C ASN A 1019 -18.40 23.00 22.29
N ASN A 1020 -17.57 22.30 21.52
CA ASN A 1020 -16.85 21.08 21.95
C ASN A 1020 -15.37 21.35 22.29
N CYS A 1021 -14.95 22.60 22.55
CA CYS A 1021 -13.55 22.92 22.85
C CYS A 1021 -12.95 22.16 24.05
N PHE A 1022 -13.75 21.89 25.08
CA PHE A 1022 -13.31 21.08 26.23
C PHE A 1022 -13.01 19.63 25.87
N PHE A 1023 -13.65 19.09 24.84
CA PHE A 1023 -13.39 17.74 24.38
C PHE A 1023 -11.96 17.57 23.87
N TRP A 1024 -11.39 18.62 23.30
CA TRP A 1024 -10.06 18.60 22.69
C TRP A 1024 -8.94 19.01 23.66
N THR A 1025 -9.10 18.75 24.96
CA THR A 1025 -8.03 18.92 25.95
C THR A 1025 -7.59 17.57 26.52
N PRO A 1026 -6.29 17.35 26.81
CA PRO A 1026 -5.82 16.11 27.41
C PRO A 1026 -6.54 15.74 28.70
N GLN A 1027 -6.95 16.74 29.49
CA GLN A 1027 -7.64 16.56 30.77
C GLN A 1027 -8.98 15.84 30.61
N PHE A 1028 -9.73 16.10 29.53
CA PHE A 1028 -11.02 15.45 29.29
C PHE A 1028 -10.89 14.16 28.47
N LEU A 1029 -9.85 14.06 27.63
CA LEU A 1029 -9.61 12.87 26.82
C LEU A 1029 -8.98 11.73 27.61
N LEU A 1030 -8.17 11.99 28.62
CA LEU A 1030 -7.57 10.91 29.43
C LEU A 1030 -8.64 10.24 30.34
N PRO A 1031 -8.56 8.93 30.59
CA PRO A 1031 -9.57 8.22 31.41
C PRO A 1031 -9.48 8.55 32.91
N GLU A 1032 -8.32 8.99 33.41
CA GLU A 1032 -8.09 9.26 34.83
C GLU A 1032 -8.91 10.46 35.34
N PRO A 1033 -9.42 10.48 36.59
CA PRO A 1033 -10.09 11.64 37.17
C PRO A 1033 -9.23 12.90 37.08
N TYR A 1034 -9.84 14.05 36.78
CA TYR A 1034 -9.11 15.30 36.69
C TYR A 1034 -9.08 16.01 38.05
N ILE A 1035 -7.89 16.16 38.63
CA ILE A 1035 -7.69 16.87 39.88
C ILE A 1035 -7.43 18.35 39.60
N VAL A 1036 -8.30 19.22 40.07
CA VAL A 1036 -8.14 20.67 40.00
C VAL A 1036 -7.10 21.09 41.06
N ARG A 1037 -5.88 21.41 40.63
CA ARG A 1037 -4.78 21.86 41.49
C ARG A 1037 -4.60 23.37 41.34
N ASN A 1038 -4.43 24.08 42.47
CA ASN A 1038 -4.26 25.53 42.57
C ASN A 1038 -5.47 26.36 42.11
N ILE A 1039 -6.57 26.27 42.85
CA ILE A 1039 -7.54 27.39 42.88
C ILE A 1039 -6.97 28.40 43.87
N ILE A 1040 -6.18 29.35 43.37
CA ILE A 1040 -5.67 30.44 44.22
C ILE A 1040 -6.88 31.28 44.59
N SER A 1041 -7.26 31.24 45.87
CA SER A 1041 -7.97 32.34 46.49
C SER A 1041 -7.07 33.57 46.34
N SER A 1042 -7.50 34.59 45.60
CA SER A 1042 -6.96 35.92 45.79
C SER A 1042 -7.07 36.23 47.29
N PRO A 1043 -5.99 36.57 47.99
CA PRO A 1043 -6.12 37.08 49.34
C PRO A 1043 -6.73 38.47 49.23
N GLU A 1044 -7.97 38.58 49.73
CA GLU A 1044 -8.77 39.79 50.05
C GLU A 1044 -8.68 41.02 49.15
#